data_AF-A0A370CA30-F1
#
_entry.id   AF-A0A370CA30-F1
#
_cell.length_a   1.000
_cell.length_b   1.000
_cell.length_c   1.000
_cell.angle_alpha   90.00
_cell.angle_beta   90.00
_cell.angle_gamma   90.00
#
_symmetry.space_group_name_H-M   'P 1'
#
loop_
_entity.id
_entity.type
_entity.pdbx_description
1 polymer ?
#
loop_
_entity_poly.entity_id
_entity_poly.type
_entity_poly.pdbx_seq_one_letter_code
_entity_poly.pdbx_strand_id
1 'polypeptide(L)'
;MYRATLRSVSDPLREHVCLSCLARGLEAQPWARRFHTAPRLRSQATESSSTVAIEEQLKALEKNLPDRRTPAHVKKSLRTQNPKSPQNADKKAVRKAAKQEAMKVRKKDPANQAADAETPKEENKQPEQKDKKDQKARAQQKTSPDSSTSPKPQVSANKQSTKLQLPVPITGKDTGKINADRDSVKALDVETPEVPQLAYGLDRVLFNPGVYHLRDPRSRVYNFDPYLGSIMPVTEFDFEALKEYITSSKDEQLRSLAQKEKKKYIGSSSSMTSVLSHFHYLLSYWREVNIQQVSRGFQERLRTFTRLLRAPSAMFLRYQNGVYAIDADKEHDTANILMNLGKSMEKLLTMPKEEFERYRRSSSNKISAEEEQAVPEAYHYSTYGDFLMRSQLDAYDPRLPGTGMFDLKTRAVASIRMDAKNFEHGLGYEIRKAHGTYESYEREYYDMIRAALLKYSLQVRIGRMDGIFVAFHNIERIFGFQYLSLPELDMALHGQYDTALGDREFLLSLQLWNKVLNKATARFPKQSLRFHFETRDSTAGPPYMYIFAEPVTDEEIHAIQTKNQAEIDAYQRRVLDLPGRANEDDDTTTNDTEDIPADFESSSPADDLAEDSATTKSETSQDEAETTPGKEIMGFALTVRNIVDGEYVDRPIQFQSPNKWSVDYELNHLDSSKCWKLYNACQERRRKALSGRGEDETDVAANTYIRRLREYAKKGRKYRKEQNKLDEQEKLVVLRD
;
A
#
# COMPACT_ATOMS: atom_id res chain seq x y z
N MET A 1 52.09 -12.82 -23.30
CA MET A 1 51.97 -13.03 -24.77
C MET A 1 51.08 -14.26 -24.99
N TYR A 2 50.45 -14.42 -26.18
CA TYR A 2 49.70 -15.61 -26.69
C TYR A 2 48.86 -16.45 -25.68
N ARG A 3 47.52 -16.56 -25.71
CA ARG A 3 46.48 -16.60 -26.79
C ARG A 3 46.32 -17.97 -27.50
N ALA A 4 45.55 -18.87 -26.89
CA ALA A 4 44.84 -20.03 -27.48
C ALA A 4 43.83 -20.56 -26.42
N THR A 5 42.64 -21.10 -26.72
CA THR A 5 41.89 -21.23 -27.99
C THR A 5 40.38 -21.30 -27.70
N LEU A 6 39.55 -20.76 -28.60
CA LEU A 6 38.11 -21.03 -28.68
C LEU A 6 37.83 -21.94 -29.89
N ARG A 7 36.93 -22.93 -29.75
CA ARG A 7 36.15 -23.53 -30.85
C ARG A 7 34.93 -24.27 -30.28
N SER A 8 33.81 -24.25 -31.01
CA SER A 8 32.58 -25.00 -30.67
C SER A 8 32.42 -26.22 -31.57
N VAL A 9 31.59 -27.18 -31.14
CA VAL A 9 30.95 -28.18 -32.02
C VAL A 9 29.59 -28.61 -31.44
N SER A 10 28.61 -28.82 -32.34
CA SER A 10 27.49 -29.80 -32.33
C SER A 10 26.45 -29.89 -31.19
N ASP A 11 25.18 -29.93 -31.61
CA ASP A 11 24.04 -30.55 -30.92
C ASP A 11 24.20 -32.05 -30.64
N PRO A 12 23.47 -32.62 -29.65
CA PRO A 12 23.01 -34.00 -29.64
C PRO A 12 21.63 -34.15 -30.31
N LEU A 13 21.35 -35.34 -30.86
CA LEU A 13 20.23 -35.61 -31.79
C LEU A 13 18.89 -35.95 -31.11
N ARG A 14 17.82 -35.92 -31.92
CA ARG A 14 16.50 -36.49 -31.62
C ARG A 14 16.57 -38.01 -31.53
N GLU A 15 15.89 -38.59 -30.54
CA GLU A 15 15.04 -39.81 -30.58
C GLU A 15 14.53 -40.06 -29.15
N HIS A 16 13.33 -40.58 -28.86
CA HIS A 16 12.30 -41.23 -29.70
C HIS A 16 10.91 -40.63 -29.48
N VAL A 17 9.95 -40.92 -30.37
CA VAL A 17 8.50 -40.73 -30.14
C VAL A 17 7.80 -42.05 -30.47
N CYS A 18 7.01 -42.59 -29.53
CA CYS A 18 6.27 -43.83 -29.74
C CYS A 18 4.96 -43.60 -30.52
N LEU A 19 4.64 -44.50 -31.45
CA LEU A 19 3.72 -44.24 -32.57
C LEU A 19 2.37 -44.97 -32.41
N SER A 20 1.84 -45.02 -31.18
CA SER A 20 0.73 -45.91 -30.79
C SER A 20 -0.57 -45.24 -30.32
N CYS A 21 -0.67 -43.90 -30.32
CA CYS A 21 -1.86 -43.16 -29.86
C CYS A 21 -2.67 -42.48 -30.99
N LEU A 22 -2.49 -42.89 -32.25
CA LEU A 22 -3.08 -42.24 -33.43
C LEU A 22 -4.14 -43.10 -34.14
N ALA A 23 -5.20 -43.50 -33.41
CA ALA A 23 -6.41 -44.06 -33.99
C ALA A 23 -7.64 -43.78 -33.11
N ARG A 24 -8.70 -43.20 -33.70
CA ARG A 24 -9.99 -42.78 -33.07
C ARG A 24 -9.83 -41.64 -32.03
N GLY A 25 -10.28 -40.41 -32.25
CA GLY A 25 -10.80 -39.75 -33.47
C GLY A 25 -11.96 -38.78 -33.16
N LEU A 26 -12.02 -37.64 -33.88
CA LEU A 26 -13.16 -36.69 -33.98
C LEU A 26 -13.54 -35.96 -32.65
N GLU A 27 -13.67 -34.63 -32.55
CA GLU A 27 -13.64 -33.52 -33.52
C GLU A 27 -13.03 -32.24 -32.88
N ALA A 28 -12.23 -31.46 -33.61
CA ALA A 28 -12.00 -30.00 -33.45
C ALA A 28 -10.86 -29.51 -34.36
N GLN A 29 -11.04 -28.38 -35.07
CA GLN A 29 -9.98 -27.70 -35.82
C GLN A 29 -9.39 -26.54 -35.00
N PRO A 30 -8.05 -26.44 -34.82
CA PRO A 30 -7.43 -25.33 -34.10
C PRO A 30 -7.26 -24.11 -35.01
N TRP A 31 -8.06 -23.06 -34.80
CA TRP A 31 -7.91 -21.83 -35.57
C TRP A 31 -6.68 -21.02 -35.11
N ALA A 32 -5.74 -20.80 -36.02
CA ALA A 32 -4.63 -19.89 -35.79
C ALA A 32 -5.14 -18.44 -35.73
N ARG A 33 -4.76 -17.68 -34.68
CA ARG A 33 -5.09 -16.26 -34.55
C ARG A 33 -4.41 -15.43 -35.64
N ARG A 34 -5.12 -15.19 -36.75
CA ARG A 34 -4.78 -14.14 -37.71
C ARG A 34 -5.09 -12.78 -37.10
N PHE A 35 -4.16 -11.83 -37.20
CA PHE A 35 -4.46 -10.43 -36.93
C PHE A 35 -5.39 -9.91 -38.03
N HIS A 36 -6.66 -9.69 -37.70
CA HIS A 36 -7.59 -8.95 -38.55
C HIS A 36 -7.86 -7.59 -37.93
N THR A 37 -7.31 -6.54 -38.55
CA THR A 37 -7.82 -5.19 -38.39
C THR A 37 -9.19 -5.10 -39.05
N ALA A 38 -10.20 -4.66 -38.30
CA ALA A 38 -11.55 -4.42 -38.80
C ALA A 38 -11.91 -2.93 -38.56
N PRO A 39 -12.41 -2.20 -39.57
CA PRO A 39 -12.83 -0.82 -39.41
C PRO A 39 -14.13 -0.72 -38.59
N ARG A 40 -14.34 0.44 -37.95
CA ARG A 40 -15.56 0.71 -37.17
C ARG A 40 -16.81 0.67 -38.05
N LEU A 41 -17.78 -0.17 -37.70
CA LEU A 41 -19.17 -0.05 -38.13
C LEU A 41 -19.96 0.65 -37.01
N ARG A 42 -20.60 1.77 -37.36
CA ARG A 42 -21.32 2.65 -36.43
C ARG A 42 -22.83 2.43 -36.59
N SER A 43 -23.48 1.84 -35.59
CA SER A 43 -24.94 1.93 -35.47
C SER A 43 -25.34 3.33 -35.02
N GLN A 44 -26.48 3.84 -35.51
CA GLN A 44 -27.07 5.10 -35.04
C GLN A 44 -28.59 4.96 -34.90
N ALA A 45 -29.06 5.35 -33.72
CA ALA A 45 -30.38 5.86 -33.38
C ALA A 45 -30.12 6.81 -32.17
N THR A 46 -30.70 7.99 -32.05
CA THR A 46 -31.70 8.67 -32.90
C THR A 46 -31.40 10.19 -32.92
N GLU A 47 -32.36 11.00 -33.38
CA GLU A 47 -32.32 12.48 -33.43
C GLU A 47 -31.35 13.09 -34.48
N SER A 48 -31.66 14.02 -35.39
CA SER A 48 -32.86 14.70 -35.94
C SER A 48 -32.63 16.22 -36.03
N SER A 49 -32.11 16.72 -37.17
CA SER A 49 -32.57 17.98 -37.79
C SER A 49 -31.86 18.27 -39.13
N SER A 50 -32.58 18.94 -40.04
CA SER A 50 -32.08 19.80 -41.14
C SER A 50 -30.90 19.31 -42.02
N THR A 51 -31.19 18.52 -43.06
CA THR A 51 -30.26 18.25 -44.17
C THR A 51 -30.77 18.85 -45.50
N VAL A 52 -30.34 20.07 -45.85
CA VAL A 52 -30.64 20.71 -47.15
C VAL A 52 -29.41 21.42 -47.76
N ALA A 53 -28.46 21.91 -46.96
CA ALA A 53 -27.44 22.87 -47.41
C ALA A 53 -26.08 22.28 -47.89
N ILE A 54 -25.91 20.95 -47.96
CA ILE A 54 -24.58 20.33 -48.13
C ILE A 54 -24.33 19.75 -49.55
N GLU A 55 -25.37 19.37 -50.30
CA GLU A 55 -25.19 18.73 -51.63
C GLU A 55 -24.63 19.65 -52.73
N GLU A 56 -24.76 20.98 -52.60
CA GLU A 56 -24.19 21.91 -53.59
C GLU A 56 -22.68 22.09 -53.43
N GLN A 57 -22.15 22.05 -52.19
CA GLN A 57 -20.73 22.31 -51.94
C GLN A 57 -19.82 21.15 -52.36
N LEU A 58 -20.30 19.90 -52.33
CA LEU A 58 -19.51 18.73 -52.72
C LEU A 58 -19.36 18.58 -54.24
N LYS A 59 -20.32 19.07 -55.04
CA LYS A 59 -20.27 18.98 -56.52
C LYS A 59 -19.24 19.93 -57.17
N ALA A 60 -18.63 20.83 -56.40
CA ALA A 60 -17.66 21.81 -56.89
C ALA A 60 -16.19 21.29 -56.97
N LEU A 61 -15.86 20.17 -56.31
CA LEU A 61 -14.47 19.78 -56.03
C LEU A 61 -13.91 18.61 -56.87
N GLU A 62 -14.72 17.90 -57.65
CA GLU A 62 -14.24 16.79 -58.50
C GLU A 62 -13.68 17.20 -59.87
N LYS A 63 -13.75 18.49 -60.24
CA LYS A 63 -13.11 19.01 -61.45
C LYS A 63 -11.68 19.48 -61.16
N ASN A 64 -10.70 18.55 -61.27
CA ASN A 64 -9.43 18.72 -62.02
C ASN A 64 -8.37 17.67 -61.62
N LEU A 65 -8.35 16.51 -62.30
CA LEU A 65 -7.16 15.64 -62.41
C LEU A 65 -7.04 15.08 -63.85
N PRO A 66 -5.89 15.28 -64.55
CA PRO A 66 -5.53 14.56 -65.77
C PRO A 66 -4.62 13.34 -65.49
N ASP A 67 -4.49 12.42 -66.46
CA ASP A 67 -4.01 11.04 -66.25
C ASP A 67 -2.64 10.67 -66.88
N ARG A 68 -2.08 9.56 -66.36
CA ARG A 68 -0.91 8.73 -66.77
C ARG A 68 -0.36 8.83 -68.22
N ARG A 69 0.99 8.82 -68.37
CA ARG A 69 1.84 7.65 -68.80
C ARG A 69 3.35 8.00 -69.06
N THR A 70 4.17 6.95 -69.22
CA THR A 70 5.65 6.83 -69.41
C THR A 70 6.11 7.01 -70.88
N PRO A 71 7.43 6.98 -71.29
CA PRO A 71 8.67 6.45 -70.67
C PRO A 71 9.94 7.38 -70.74
N ALA A 72 11.18 6.83 -70.80
CA ALA A 72 12.44 7.53 -70.45
C ALA A 72 13.62 7.36 -71.45
N HIS A 73 14.63 8.27 -71.44
CA HIS A 73 16.05 8.01 -71.85
C HIS A 73 17.09 9.16 -71.59
N VAL A 74 18.14 8.88 -70.78
CA VAL A 74 19.61 8.99 -71.07
C VAL A 74 20.38 10.33 -71.40
N LYS A 75 21.44 10.61 -70.59
CA LYS A 75 22.81 11.25 -70.83
C LYS A 75 23.14 12.78 -70.72
N LYS A 76 24.08 13.07 -69.78
CA LYS A 76 25.39 13.83 -69.85
C LYS A 76 25.53 15.39 -69.84
N SER A 77 26.32 15.86 -68.83
CA SER A 77 27.30 16.99 -68.84
C SER A 77 26.78 18.46 -68.86
N LEU A 78 27.52 19.55 -68.55
CA LEU A 78 28.91 19.80 -68.05
C LEU A 78 28.89 20.26 -66.54
N ARG A 79 29.87 20.85 -65.80
CA ARG A 79 31.10 21.70 -65.92
C ARG A 79 30.86 23.19 -66.27
N THR A 80 31.50 24.21 -65.65
CA THR A 80 32.53 24.31 -64.57
C THR A 80 32.07 25.40 -63.55
N GLN A 81 32.81 26.27 -62.82
CA GLN A 81 34.22 26.70 -62.62
C GLN A 81 34.42 27.28 -61.19
N ASN A 82 35.64 27.58 -60.73
CA ASN A 82 35.96 28.08 -59.36
C ASN A 82 37.36 28.74 -59.27
N PRO A 83 37.57 29.83 -58.50
CA PRO A 83 38.89 30.27 -58.01
C PRO A 83 38.91 30.71 -56.52
N LYS A 84 40.02 30.78 -55.75
CA LYS A 84 41.36 30.14 -55.72
C LYS A 84 42.05 30.57 -54.39
N SER A 85 43.08 29.87 -53.91
CA SER A 85 43.83 30.18 -52.67
C SER A 85 45.29 30.62 -52.92
N PRO A 86 45.99 31.14 -51.88
CA PRO A 86 47.20 30.47 -51.33
C PRO A 86 47.20 30.45 -49.78
N GLN A 87 47.74 29.49 -49.00
CA GLN A 87 48.98 28.68 -49.00
C GLN A 87 50.26 29.33 -48.40
N ASN A 88 50.71 28.87 -47.22
CA ASN A 88 52.01 28.17 -47.04
C ASN A 88 52.36 27.73 -45.59
N ALA A 89 53.05 26.57 -45.49
CA ALA A 89 54.13 26.14 -44.55
C ALA A 89 53.98 26.24 -42.98
N ASP A 90 54.64 25.42 -42.13
CA ASP A 90 55.61 24.31 -42.33
C ASP A 90 55.52 23.17 -41.26
N LYS A 91 56.55 22.33 -41.08
CA LYS A 91 56.49 20.95 -40.53
C LYS A 91 57.43 20.61 -39.33
N LYS A 92 57.10 19.50 -38.62
CA LYS A 92 57.93 18.64 -37.71
C LYS A 92 58.30 19.26 -36.32
N ALA A 93 58.70 18.53 -35.27
CA ALA A 93 58.99 17.09 -35.04
C ALA A 93 58.57 16.64 -33.59
N VAL A 94 58.00 15.45 -33.33
CA VAL A 94 58.61 14.12 -32.99
C VAL A 94 59.15 13.91 -31.53
N ARG A 95 58.32 13.22 -30.71
CA ARG A 95 58.60 12.16 -29.68
C ARG A 95 59.58 12.34 -28.47
N LYS A 96 59.07 11.87 -27.31
CA LYS A 96 59.60 10.82 -26.35
C LYS A 96 60.09 11.21 -24.91
N ALA A 97 59.34 10.67 -23.93
CA ALA A 97 59.78 9.87 -22.76
C ALA A 97 60.66 10.44 -21.59
N ALA A 98 59.96 10.78 -20.49
CA ALA A 98 60.03 10.14 -19.15
C ALA A 98 61.24 10.26 -18.17
N LYS A 99 60.87 10.70 -16.94
CA LYS A 99 61.30 10.27 -15.57
C LYS A 99 62.55 10.87 -14.87
N GLN A 100 62.28 11.46 -13.68
CA GLN A 100 63.16 11.64 -12.47
C GLN A 100 64.40 12.58 -12.63
N GLU A 101 64.91 13.30 -11.60
CA GLU A 101 64.55 13.41 -10.17
C GLU A 101 64.99 14.71 -9.45
N ALA A 102 64.26 15.07 -8.38
CA ALA A 102 64.68 15.69 -7.09
C ALA A 102 65.39 17.07 -6.92
N MET A 103 65.05 17.68 -5.75
CA MET A 103 65.74 18.70 -4.93
C MET A 103 65.76 20.20 -5.36
N LYS A 104 65.95 21.18 -4.43
CA LYS A 104 65.41 21.47 -3.07
C LYS A 104 66.23 22.61 -2.41
N VAL A 105 65.57 23.67 -1.91
CA VAL A 105 66.09 24.61 -0.88
C VAL A 105 64.88 24.96 0.02
N ARG A 106 64.76 24.54 1.29
CA ARG A 106 65.51 24.90 2.54
C ARG A 106 65.20 26.33 3.05
N LYS A 107 65.11 26.62 4.36
CA LYS A 107 64.86 25.84 5.60
C LYS A 107 64.79 26.85 6.77
N LYS A 108 64.17 26.49 7.92
CA LYS A 108 64.83 26.55 9.26
C LYS A 108 63.96 25.99 10.38
N ASP A 109 64.64 25.31 11.31
CA ASP A 109 64.19 24.75 12.60
C ASP A 109 64.82 25.64 13.72
N PRO A 110 64.81 25.36 15.06
CA PRO A 110 64.81 24.07 15.78
C PRO A 110 63.87 24.04 17.05
N ALA A 111 63.91 23.15 18.07
CA ALA A 111 64.81 22.03 18.44
C ALA A 111 64.13 20.99 19.39
N ASN A 112 64.55 19.71 19.32
CA ASN A 112 64.92 18.75 20.42
C ASN A 112 63.99 18.49 21.67
N GLN A 113 63.93 17.33 22.35
CA GLN A 113 64.81 16.11 22.45
C GLN A 113 64.02 14.77 22.61
N ALA A 114 64.74 13.63 22.56
CA ALA A 114 64.57 12.27 23.12
C ALA A 114 63.36 11.92 24.05
N ALA A 115 62.84 10.68 24.12
CA ALA A 115 63.01 9.40 23.38
C ALA A 115 61.77 8.46 23.68
N ASP A 116 61.72 7.12 23.84
CA ASP A 116 62.69 5.99 23.89
C ASP A 116 61.96 4.59 23.79
N ALA A 117 62.71 3.47 23.90
CA ALA A 117 62.31 2.05 24.07
C ALA A 117 61.69 1.24 22.89
N GLU A 118 61.92 -0.10 22.89
CA GLU A 118 61.82 -0.98 21.72
C GLU A 118 60.84 -2.18 21.83
N THR A 119 60.56 -2.83 20.69
CA THR A 119 59.90 -4.14 20.56
C THR A 119 60.87 -5.31 20.84
N PRO A 120 60.34 -6.54 20.97
CA PRO A 120 60.89 -7.61 20.11
C PRO A 120 59.84 -8.50 19.41
N LYS A 121 60.36 -9.32 18.49
CA LYS A 121 59.69 -10.20 17.51
C LYS A 121 59.36 -11.59 18.10
N GLU A 122 58.64 -12.42 17.34
CA GLU A 122 58.80 -13.88 17.41
C GLU A 122 58.64 -14.57 16.03
N GLU A 123 59.23 -15.76 15.84
CA GLU A 123 59.25 -16.52 14.57
C GLU A 123 58.84 -18.01 14.74
N ASN A 124 57.81 -18.41 13.98
CA ASN A 124 57.65 -19.69 13.26
C ASN A 124 58.46 -20.96 13.67
N LYS A 125 57.76 -22.05 14.08
CA LYS A 125 58.06 -23.46 13.70
C LYS A 125 56.98 -24.49 14.11
N GLN A 126 56.97 -25.65 13.42
CA GLN A 126 56.25 -26.91 13.77
C GLN A 126 57.22 -27.93 14.42
N PRO A 127 56.76 -29.03 15.07
CA PRO A 127 56.56 -30.31 14.34
C PRO A 127 55.51 -31.34 14.88
N GLU A 128 55.10 -32.27 13.99
CA GLU A 128 54.76 -33.72 14.15
C GLU A 128 53.84 -34.29 15.28
N GLN A 129 52.69 -34.92 14.93
CA GLN A 129 52.39 -36.38 14.75
C GLN A 129 52.17 -37.27 16.02
N LYS A 130 50.98 -37.90 16.18
CA LYS A 130 50.75 -39.39 16.05
C LYS A 130 49.35 -39.93 16.38
N ASP A 131 49.10 -41.16 15.91
CA ASP A 131 47.83 -41.91 15.86
C ASP A 131 47.27 -42.45 17.19
N LYS A 132 45.94 -42.66 17.21
CA LYS A 132 45.25 -43.98 17.31
C LYS A 132 43.72 -43.79 17.44
N LYS A 133 42.81 -44.72 17.13
CA LYS A 133 42.59 -45.78 16.10
C LYS A 133 41.32 -46.53 16.54
N ASP A 134 40.43 -46.90 15.62
CA ASP A 134 39.09 -47.42 15.92
C ASP A 134 39.00 -48.89 16.38
N GLN A 135 37.87 -49.20 17.05
CA GLN A 135 36.99 -50.36 16.78
C GLN A 135 35.68 -50.22 17.57
N LYS A 136 34.52 -50.77 17.16
CA LYS A 136 34.27 -52.06 16.48
C LYS A 136 33.00 -52.01 15.60
N ALA A 137 32.80 -52.98 14.70
CA ALA A 137 31.70 -52.98 13.72
C ALA A 137 30.96 -54.33 13.56
N ARG A 138 29.69 -54.26 13.12
CA ARG A 138 28.91 -55.29 12.37
C ARG A 138 27.64 -54.60 11.83
N ALA A 139 27.24 -54.59 10.54
CA ALA A 139 27.30 -55.55 9.42
C ALA A 139 26.26 -56.69 9.52
N GLN A 140 25.47 -57.06 8.48
CA GLN A 140 25.32 -56.52 7.11
C GLN A 140 24.05 -57.12 6.40
N GLN A 141 23.86 -56.81 5.10
CA GLN A 141 22.86 -57.35 4.13
C GLN A 141 21.42 -56.80 4.30
N LYS A 142 20.68 -56.28 3.29
CA LYS A 142 20.52 -56.49 1.82
C LYS A 142 19.56 -57.61 1.41
N THR A 143 18.38 -57.22 0.90
CA THR A 143 17.79 -57.71 -0.37
C THR A 143 16.72 -56.74 -0.89
N SER A 144 16.53 -56.72 -2.21
CA SER A 144 15.37 -56.20 -2.93
C SER A 144 14.95 -57.27 -3.95
N PRO A 145 13.67 -57.33 -4.37
CA PRO A 145 13.36 -56.80 -5.70
C PRO A 145 11.98 -56.12 -5.80
N ASP A 146 11.66 -55.61 -6.99
CA ASP A 146 10.42 -54.91 -7.34
C ASP A 146 9.13 -55.73 -7.17
N SER A 147 8.03 -55.03 -6.88
CA SER A 147 6.78 -55.24 -7.63
C SER A 147 5.92 -53.96 -7.62
N SER A 148 5.18 -53.74 -8.70
CA SER A 148 4.44 -52.51 -8.96
C SER A 148 2.96 -52.61 -8.59
N THR A 149 2.46 -51.69 -7.75
CA THR A 149 1.03 -51.32 -7.76
C THR A 149 0.80 -49.90 -7.24
N SER A 150 -0.01 -49.12 -7.96
CA SER A 150 -0.40 -47.76 -7.56
C SER A 150 -1.77 -47.75 -6.85
N PRO A 151 -1.88 -47.28 -5.60
CA PRO A 151 -3.15 -46.88 -5.01
C PRO A 151 -3.51 -45.46 -5.45
N LYS A 152 -4.77 -45.24 -5.88
CA LYS A 152 -5.32 -43.90 -6.06
C LYS A 152 -5.54 -43.25 -4.68
N PRO A 153 -5.33 -41.94 -4.49
CA PRO A 153 -5.85 -41.26 -3.32
C PRO A 153 -7.39 -41.23 -3.41
N GLN A 154 -8.06 -42.13 -2.69
CA GLN A 154 -9.50 -42.02 -2.46
C GLN A 154 -9.77 -40.84 -1.53
N VAL A 155 -10.76 -40.02 -1.86
CA VAL A 155 -11.20 -38.91 -1.01
C VAL A 155 -11.95 -39.49 0.19
N SER A 156 -11.23 -39.69 1.30
CA SER A 156 -11.81 -40.15 2.57
C SER A 156 -12.52 -38.99 3.28
N ALA A 157 -13.78 -38.77 2.92
CA ALA A 157 -14.63 -37.73 3.51
C ALA A 157 -15.02 -38.06 4.97
N ASN A 158 -14.11 -37.80 5.92
CA ASN A 158 -14.42 -37.83 7.36
C ASN A 158 -13.42 -37.00 8.20
N LYS A 159 -13.38 -35.66 8.00
CA LYS A 159 -12.76 -34.73 8.98
C LYS A 159 -13.66 -34.72 10.24
N GLN A 160 -13.47 -35.69 11.14
CA GLN A 160 -14.05 -35.61 12.49
C GLN A 160 -13.56 -34.34 13.19
N SER A 161 -14.41 -33.72 14.00
CA SER A 161 -14.16 -32.37 14.52
C SER A 161 -13.00 -32.32 15.53
N THR A 162 -11.87 -31.75 15.10
CA THR A 162 -10.83 -31.23 15.99
C THR A 162 -11.40 -30.04 16.78
N LYS A 163 -12.05 -30.35 17.89
CA LYS A 163 -12.63 -29.38 18.83
C LYS A 163 -11.53 -28.43 19.31
N LEU A 164 -11.62 -27.15 18.97
CA LEU A 164 -10.55 -26.19 19.24
C LEU A 164 -10.29 -26.10 20.75
N GLN A 165 -9.11 -26.54 21.18
CA GLN A 165 -8.65 -26.36 22.55
C GLN A 165 -8.14 -24.93 22.70
N LEU A 166 -9.06 -23.99 22.94
CA LEU A 166 -8.70 -22.65 23.38
C LEU A 166 -7.87 -22.75 24.67
N PRO A 167 -6.73 -22.04 24.80
CA PRO A 167 -5.79 -22.19 25.92
C PRO A 167 -6.29 -21.53 27.23
N VAL A 168 -7.60 -21.34 27.37
CA VAL A 168 -8.25 -20.53 28.43
C VAL A 168 -9.52 -21.25 28.89
N PRO A 169 -9.80 -21.32 30.22
CA PRO A 169 -11.12 -21.77 30.69
C PRO A 169 -12.23 -20.84 30.19
N ILE A 170 -13.34 -21.45 29.79
CA ILE A 170 -14.51 -20.80 29.20
C ILE A 170 -15.65 -20.84 30.22
N THR A 171 -16.24 -19.70 30.54
CA THR A 171 -17.33 -19.57 31.53
C THR A 171 -18.72 -19.73 30.91
N GLY A 172 -18.86 -19.42 29.62
CA GLY A 172 -20.11 -19.48 28.88
C GLY A 172 -19.85 -19.47 27.37
N LYS A 173 -20.85 -19.87 26.57
CA LYS A 173 -20.68 -20.01 25.12
C LYS A 173 -21.94 -19.59 24.37
N ASP A 174 -21.84 -18.48 23.64
CA ASP A 174 -22.83 -18.09 22.65
C ASP A 174 -22.48 -18.74 21.31
N THR A 175 -23.37 -19.54 20.74
CA THR A 175 -23.21 -20.07 19.38
C THR A 175 -24.30 -19.54 18.47
N GLY A 176 -24.06 -19.59 17.17
CA GLY A 176 -25.07 -19.30 16.17
C GLY A 176 -24.56 -19.49 14.76
N LYS A 177 -25.45 -19.25 13.81
CA LYS A 177 -25.15 -19.26 12.39
C LYS A 177 -25.50 -17.90 11.79
N ILE A 178 -24.65 -17.41 10.91
CA ILE A 178 -24.92 -16.27 10.03
C ILE A 178 -24.85 -16.70 8.58
N ASN A 179 -25.50 -15.93 7.73
CA ASN A 179 -25.28 -15.86 6.29
C ASN A 179 -25.60 -14.43 5.87
N ALA A 180 -25.03 -13.98 4.76
CA ALA A 180 -25.38 -12.70 4.14
C ALA A 180 -25.94 -12.93 2.73
N ASP A 181 -26.63 -14.05 2.51
CA ASP A 181 -27.16 -14.42 1.20
C ASP A 181 -28.34 -13.49 0.86
N ARG A 182 -28.23 -12.75 -0.26
CA ARG A 182 -29.15 -11.67 -0.69
C ARG A 182 -29.12 -10.39 0.14
N ASP A 183 -28.28 -10.32 1.16
CA ASP A 183 -28.00 -9.07 1.87
C ASP A 183 -27.11 -8.14 1.03
N SER A 184 -27.25 -6.83 1.25
CA SER A 184 -26.40 -5.78 0.68
C SER A 184 -26.39 -4.55 1.59
N VAL A 185 -25.37 -3.70 1.45
CA VAL A 185 -25.33 -2.39 2.10
C VAL A 185 -26.34 -1.45 1.44
N LYS A 186 -27.21 -0.85 2.26
CA LYS A 186 -28.24 0.09 1.78
C LYS A 186 -27.72 1.52 1.90
N ALA A 187 -27.50 2.18 0.77
CA ALA A 187 -27.31 3.63 0.77
C ALA A 187 -28.54 4.33 1.34
N LEU A 188 -28.32 5.47 1.98
CA LEU A 188 -29.38 6.39 2.36
C LEU A 188 -29.43 7.54 1.35
N ASP A 189 -30.65 7.94 1.01
CA ASP A 189 -30.89 9.11 0.17
C ASP A 189 -30.72 10.37 1.03
N VAL A 190 -29.59 11.06 0.83
CA VAL A 190 -29.15 12.25 1.54
C VAL A 190 -28.58 13.20 0.51
N GLU A 191 -29.04 14.45 0.53
CA GLU A 191 -28.53 15.48 -0.38
C GLU A 191 -27.03 15.70 -0.11
N THR A 192 -26.22 15.42 -1.14
CA THR A 192 -24.75 15.41 -1.05
C THR A 192 -24.21 16.54 -1.94
N PRO A 193 -23.22 17.33 -1.49
CA PRO A 193 -22.51 18.30 -2.33
C PRO A 193 -21.91 17.69 -3.60
N GLU A 194 -21.57 18.55 -4.56
CA GLU A 194 -20.82 18.15 -5.75
C GLU A 194 -19.43 17.61 -5.37
N VAL A 195 -19.12 16.39 -5.81
CA VAL A 195 -17.82 15.73 -5.61
C VAL A 195 -16.90 16.16 -6.75
N PRO A 196 -15.66 16.61 -6.46
CA PRO A 196 -14.76 17.11 -7.49
C PRO A 196 -14.32 16.03 -8.47
N GLN A 197 -13.92 16.46 -9.66
CA GLN A 197 -13.28 15.60 -10.67
C GLN A 197 -11.75 15.72 -10.60
N LEU A 198 -11.03 14.79 -11.24
CA LEU A 198 -9.59 14.88 -11.40
C LEU A 198 -9.18 16.02 -12.34
N ALA A 199 -8.28 16.88 -11.88
CA ALA A 199 -7.71 17.97 -12.66
C ALA A 199 -6.54 17.50 -13.55
N TYR A 200 -5.92 18.43 -14.31
CA TYR A 200 -4.69 18.23 -15.10
C TYR A 200 -4.70 17.10 -16.14
N GLY A 201 -5.88 16.59 -16.52
CA GLY A 201 -6.03 15.44 -17.42
C GLY A 201 -5.68 14.09 -16.78
N LEU A 202 -5.73 14.01 -15.44
CA LEU A 202 -5.46 12.77 -14.69
C LEU A 202 -6.60 11.74 -14.80
N ASP A 203 -7.78 12.14 -15.26
CA ASP A 203 -8.92 11.26 -15.56
C ASP A 203 -8.53 10.09 -16.50
N ARG A 204 -7.57 10.33 -17.40
CA ARG A 204 -7.06 9.31 -18.35
C ARG A 204 -6.45 8.09 -17.65
N VAL A 205 -6.00 8.23 -16.41
CA VAL A 205 -5.46 7.15 -15.57
C VAL A 205 -6.53 6.10 -15.23
N LEU A 206 -7.80 6.52 -15.14
CA LEU A 206 -8.93 5.69 -14.72
C LEU A 206 -9.29 4.59 -15.74
N PHE A 207 -8.95 4.78 -17.03
CA PHE A 207 -9.56 4.02 -18.13
C PHE A 207 -8.66 3.00 -18.86
N ASN A 208 -7.37 2.93 -18.55
CA ASN A 208 -6.51 1.82 -19.02
C ASN A 208 -5.66 1.30 -17.85
N PRO A 209 -5.62 -0.03 -17.58
CA PRO A 209 -4.87 -0.58 -16.45
C PRO A 209 -3.36 -0.34 -16.49
N GLY A 210 -2.75 -0.24 -15.31
CA GLY A 210 -1.31 -0.11 -15.11
C GLY A 210 -0.86 1.29 -14.70
N VAL A 211 0.43 1.55 -14.83
CA VAL A 211 1.07 2.77 -14.29
C VAL A 211 1.36 3.79 -15.37
N TYR A 212 0.91 5.02 -15.13
CA TYR A 212 1.19 6.19 -15.94
C TYR A 212 2.31 6.98 -15.29
N HIS A 213 3.52 6.92 -15.85
CA HIS A 213 4.56 7.88 -15.47
C HIS A 213 4.07 9.31 -15.73
N LEU A 214 4.35 10.26 -14.84
CA LEU A 214 4.10 11.68 -15.08
C LEU A 214 4.89 12.17 -16.32
N ARG A 215 6.07 11.57 -16.55
CA ARG A 215 6.96 11.84 -17.68
C ARG A 215 7.66 10.56 -18.12
N ASP A 216 7.64 10.25 -19.42
CA ASP A 216 8.35 9.09 -19.97
C ASP A 216 9.87 9.26 -19.75
N PRO A 217 10.56 8.38 -18.99
CA PRO A 217 11.98 8.51 -18.72
C PRO A 217 12.86 8.33 -19.97
N ARG A 218 12.32 7.81 -21.08
CA ARG A 218 13.05 7.60 -22.35
C ARG A 218 12.92 8.78 -23.31
N SER A 219 11.71 9.26 -23.59
CA SER A 219 11.48 10.40 -24.50
C SER A 219 11.47 11.77 -23.81
N ARG A 220 11.38 11.79 -22.47
CA ARG A 220 11.27 13.00 -21.64
C ARG A 220 10.06 13.90 -21.95
N VAL A 221 9.07 13.38 -22.66
CA VAL A 221 7.73 13.97 -22.82
C VAL A 221 6.92 13.72 -21.54
N TYR A 222 6.21 14.75 -21.07
CA TYR A 222 5.25 14.66 -19.97
C TYR A 222 3.91 14.09 -20.45
N ASN A 223 3.28 13.22 -19.68
CA ASN A 223 1.96 12.65 -20.00
C ASN A 223 0.79 13.47 -19.42
N PHE A 224 1.07 14.32 -18.43
CA PHE A 224 0.12 15.24 -17.77
C PHE A 224 0.81 16.60 -17.58
N ASP A 225 0.18 17.56 -16.89
CA ASP A 225 0.79 18.87 -16.68
C ASP A 225 2.13 18.79 -15.90
N PRO A 226 3.22 19.42 -16.39
CA PRO A 226 4.51 19.47 -15.69
C PRO A 226 4.46 20.06 -14.27
N TYR A 227 3.44 20.85 -13.94
CA TYR A 227 3.19 21.42 -12.61
C TYR A 227 3.17 20.36 -11.51
N LEU A 228 2.48 19.22 -11.75
CA LEU A 228 2.43 18.06 -10.85
C LEU A 228 3.83 17.46 -10.55
N GLY A 229 4.85 17.84 -11.33
CA GLY A 229 6.22 17.41 -11.15
C GLY A 229 6.94 18.03 -9.96
N SER A 230 6.31 18.94 -9.21
CA SER A 230 6.80 19.44 -7.93
C SER A 230 5.65 19.50 -6.95
N ILE A 231 5.82 18.94 -5.76
CA ILE A 231 4.85 19.07 -4.66
C ILE A 231 5.15 20.40 -3.96
N MET A 232 4.12 21.09 -3.45
CA MET A 232 4.32 22.30 -2.64
C MET A 232 5.00 21.91 -1.31
N PRO A 233 6.12 22.54 -0.91
CA PRO A 233 6.77 22.23 0.35
C PRO A 233 5.83 22.43 1.54
N VAL A 234 5.94 21.58 2.57
CA VAL A 234 5.08 21.69 3.77
C VAL A 234 5.31 22.96 4.60
N THR A 235 6.45 23.61 4.41
CA THR A 235 6.74 24.95 4.96
C THR A 235 6.10 26.08 4.14
N GLU A 236 5.70 25.82 2.90
CA GLU A 236 5.00 26.79 2.02
C GLU A 236 3.49 26.56 1.95
N PHE A 237 3.00 25.34 2.20
CA PHE A 237 1.57 25.03 2.25
C PHE A 237 0.97 25.45 3.60
N ASP A 238 -0.20 26.08 3.58
CA ASP A 238 -0.90 26.58 4.76
C ASP A 238 -1.90 25.56 5.30
N PHE A 239 -1.42 24.64 6.14
CA PHE A 239 -2.27 23.63 6.77
C PHE A 239 -3.28 24.21 7.77
N GLU A 240 -3.04 25.43 8.26
CA GLU A 240 -3.95 26.16 9.17
C GLU A 240 -5.23 26.65 8.46
N ALA A 241 -5.24 26.70 7.13
CA ALA A 241 -6.42 27.00 6.31
C ALA A 241 -7.13 25.73 5.78
N LEU A 242 -6.81 24.53 6.29
CA LEU A 242 -7.55 23.30 5.99
C LEU A 242 -8.65 23.05 7.02
N LYS A 243 -9.73 22.38 6.58
CA LYS A 243 -10.73 21.83 7.50
C LYS A 243 -10.12 20.88 8.54
N GLU A 244 -10.59 21.00 9.78
CA GLU A 244 -10.45 19.96 10.80
C GLU A 244 -11.09 18.63 10.35
N TYR A 245 -10.71 17.51 10.94
CA TYR A 245 -11.31 16.21 10.62
C TYR A 245 -12.39 15.83 11.63
N ILE A 246 -13.62 15.63 11.13
CA ILE A 246 -14.77 15.30 11.97
C ILE A 246 -14.80 13.79 12.28
N THR A 247 -14.45 13.43 13.52
CA THR A 247 -14.58 12.06 14.07
C THR A 247 -16.04 11.59 14.15
N SER A 248 -16.27 10.28 14.26
CA SER A 248 -17.62 9.69 14.28
C SER A 248 -18.46 10.18 15.47
N SER A 249 -17.81 10.56 16.58
CA SER A 249 -18.47 11.10 17.79
C SER A 249 -18.67 12.62 17.77
N LYS A 250 -17.91 13.36 16.95
CA LYS A 250 -18.13 14.80 16.70
C LYS A 250 -19.17 15.07 15.58
N ASP A 251 -19.47 14.08 14.73
CA ASP A 251 -20.45 14.22 13.62
C ASP A 251 -21.92 14.19 14.07
N GLU A 252 -22.53 15.37 14.16
CA GLU A 252 -23.94 15.54 14.54
C GLU A 252 -24.92 15.06 13.47
N GLN A 253 -24.57 15.20 12.19
CA GLN A 253 -25.42 14.79 11.06
C GLN A 253 -25.54 13.27 11.01
N LEU A 254 -24.42 12.56 11.10
CA LEU A 254 -24.36 11.10 11.21
C LEU A 254 -25.14 10.58 12.43
N ARG A 255 -25.01 11.27 13.59
CA ARG A 255 -25.73 10.91 14.82
C ARG A 255 -27.25 11.12 14.70
N SER A 256 -27.70 12.21 14.10
CA SER A 256 -29.14 12.46 13.85
C SER A 256 -29.74 11.50 12.81
N LEU A 257 -28.97 11.17 11.76
CA LEU A 257 -29.36 10.19 10.75
C LEU A 257 -29.46 8.77 11.34
N ALA A 258 -28.59 8.41 12.28
CA ALA A 258 -28.71 7.16 13.03
C ALA A 258 -29.97 7.11 13.89
N GLN A 259 -30.33 8.21 14.57
CA GLN A 259 -31.57 8.28 15.34
C GLN A 259 -32.82 8.14 14.43
N LYS A 260 -32.82 8.81 13.27
CA LYS A 260 -33.88 8.70 12.24
C LYS A 260 -34.04 7.26 11.73
N GLU A 261 -32.94 6.63 11.31
CA GLU A 261 -32.90 5.27 10.77
C GLU A 261 -32.86 4.16 11.83
N LYS A 262 -33.00 4.54 13.11
CA LYS A 262 -33.00 3.68 14.31
C LYS A 262 -31.77 2.75 14.38
N LYS A 263 -30.61 3.30 14.01
CA LYS A 263 -29.30 2.65 14.07
C LYS A 263 -28.63 2.93 15.40
N LYS A 264 -27.91 1.92 15.90
CA LYS A 264 -27.30 1.91 17.22
C LYS A 264 -25.82 2.25 17.18
N TYR A 265 -25.16 1.97 16.05
CA TYR A 265 -23.73 2.16 15.87
C TYR A 265 -23.47 3.11 14.71
N ILE A 266 -22.63 4.12 14.92
CA ILE A 266 -22.11 5.00 13.87
C ILE A 266 -20.59 4.88 13.75
N GLY A 267 -20.07 4.98 12.53
CA GLY A 267 -18.64 4.96 12.26
C GLY A 267 -18.29 5.54 10.90
N SER A 268 -17.05 5.97 10.74
CA SER A 268 -16.47 6.36 9.46
C SER A 268 -15.74 5.20 8.79
N SER A 269 -15.58 5.25 7.47
CA SER A 269 -14.76 4.29 6.72
C SER A 269 -13.38 4.11 7.36
N SER A 270 -12.75 5.20 7.77
CA SER A 270 -11.50 5.23 8.53
C SER A 270 -11.53 4.46 9.85
N SER A 271 -12.44 4.80 10.79
CA SER A 271 -12.46 4.20 12.13
C SER A 271 -12.84 2.71 12.14
N MET A 272 -13.53 2.23 11.09
CA MET A 272 -14.01 0.86 11.01
C MET A 272 -13.00 -0.13 10.38
N THR A 273 -12.13 0.33 9.48
CA THR A 273 -11.25 -0.56 8.67
C THR A 273 -10.29 -1.43 9.48
N SER A 274 -9.71 -0.90 10.57
CA SER A 274 -8.71 -1.60 11.37
C SER A 274 -9.29 -2.83 12.08
N VAL A 275 -10.53 -2.72 12.57
CA VAL A 275 -11.26 -3.83 13.23
C VAL A 275 -11.79 -4.81 12.18
N LEU A 276 -12.34 -4.31 11.07
CA LEU A 276 -12.78 -5.15 9.95
C LEU A 276 -11.63 -6.01 9.37
N SER A 277 -10.41 -5.51 9.36
CA SER A 277 -9.21 -6.26 8.94
C SER A 277 -9.01 -7.54 9.78
N HIS A 278 -9.30 -7.52 11.09
CA HIS A 278 -9.24 -8.74 11.91
C HIS A 278 -10.35 -9.75 11.58
N PHE A 279 -11.56 -9.28 11.23
CA PHE A 279 -12.62 -10.15 10.74
C PHE A 279 -12.26 -10.77 9.38
N HIS A 280 -11.60 -10.04 8.48
CA HIS A 280 -10.99 -10.59 7.26
C HIS A 280 -9.96 -11.68 7.60
N TYR A 281 -9.02 -11.46 8.52
CA TYR A 281 -8.04 -12.50 8.90
C TYR A 281 -8.71 -13.76 9.45
N LEU A 282 -9.79 -13.61 10.22
CA LEU A 282 -10.53 -14.71 10.84
C LEU A 282 -11.36 -15.51 9.83
N LEU A 283 -12.15 -14.83 8.99
CA LEU A 283 -13.01 -15.44 7.97
C LEU A 283 -12.21 -16.03 6.81
N SER A 284 -11.14 -15.36 6.39
CA SER A 284 -10.32 -15.78 5.26
C SER A 284 -9.30 -16.89 5.61
N TYR A 285 -9.20 -17.30 6.88
CA TYR A 285 -8.17 -18.20 7.42
C TYR A 285 -6.74 -17.68 7.13
N TRP A 286 -6.44 -16.43 7.52
CA TRP A 286 -5.18 -15.75 7.19
C TRP A 286 -4.78 -15.91 5.72
N ARG A 287 -5.63 -15.44 4.80
CA ARG A 287 -5.37 -15.56 3.35
C ARG A 287 -4.05 -14.86 2.97
N GLU A 288 -3.20 -15.60 2.26
CA GLU A 288 -2.01 -15.04 1.61
C GLU A 288 -2.41 -14.04 0.53
N VAL A 289 -1.72 -12.90 0.47
CA VAL A 289 -1.94 -11.94 -0.62
C VAL A 289 -1.39 -12.47 -1.95
N ASN A 290 -2.09 -12.13 -3.03
CA ASN A 290 -1.81 -12.64 -4.35
C ASN A 290 -0.79 -11.76 -5.11
N ILE A 291 0.47 -12.13 -5.02
CA ILE A 291 1.57 -11.44 -5.72
C ILE A 291 1.70 -11.81 -7.22
N GLN A 292 0.70 -12.46 -7.86
CA GLN A 292 0.80 -12.85 -9.28
C GLN A 292 0.95 -11.68 -10.27
N GLN A 293 0.60 -10.46 -9.87
CA GLN A 293 0.77 -9.26 -10.70
C GLN A 293 2.20 -8.68 -10.68
N VAL A 294 3.09 -9.12 -9.77
CA VAL A 294 4.52 -8.72 -9.82
C VAL A 294 5.28 -9.58 -10.83
N SER A 295 6.30 -9.03 -11.48
CA SER A 295 7.07 -9.75 -12.50
C SER A 295 7.81 -10.97 -11.92
N ARG A 296 8.00 -11.99 -12.75
CA ARG A 296 8.73 -13.22 -12.40
C ARG A 296 10.21 -12.99 -12.02
N GLY A 297 10.74 -11.80 -12.27
CA GLY A 297 12.09 -11.37 -11.87
C GLY A 297 12.14 -10.67 -10.50
N PHE A 298 11.00 -10.35 -9.90
CA PHE A 298 10.93 -9.77 -8.56
C PHE A 298 11.44 -10.79 -7.53
N GLN A 299 12.23 -10.31 -6.56
CA GLN A 299 13.03 -11.18 -5.70
C GLN A 299 12.29 -11.59 -4.42
N GLU A 300 11.46 -10.70 -3.88
CA GLU A 300 10.71 -10.94 -2.65
C GLU A 300 9.54 -11.91 -2.87
N ARG A 301 9.21 -12.69 -1.83
CA ARG A 301 8.20 -13.77 -1.91
C ARG A 301 7.28 -13.87 -0.70
N LEU A 302 7.39 -12.93 0.26
CA LEU A 302 6.46 -12.92 1.39
C LEU A 302 5.06 -12.58 0.89
N ARG A 303 4.05 -13.23 1.48
CA ARG A 303 2.63 -13.04 1.16
C ARG A 303 1.76 -12.82 2.40
N THR A 304 2.41 -12.69 3.55
CA THR A 304 1.79 -12.25 4.79
C THR A 304 1.62 -10.74 4.78
N PHE A 305 0.50 -10.27 5.31
CA PHE A 305 0.33 -8.87 5.73
C PHE A 305 1.46 -8.46 6.68
N THR A 306 1.84 -7.18 6.64
CA THR A 306 2.94 -6.63 7.44
C THR A 306 2.70 -6.82 8.94
N ARG A 307 3.80 -6.89 9.72
CA ARG A 307 3.77 -7.04 11.19
C ARG A 307 2.82 -6.02 11.86
N LEU A 308 2.77 -4.81 11.32
CA LEU A 308 1.93 -3.71 11.80
C LEU A 308 0.43 -4.01 11.63
N LEU A 309 0.00 -4.45 10.45
CA LEU A 309 -1.41 -4.80 10.21
C LEU A 309 -1.86 -6.10 10.88
N ARG A 310 -0.92 -6.96 11.30
CA ARG A 310 -1.17 -8.14 12.12
C ARG A 310 -1.22 -7.85 13.63
N ALA A 311 -0.91 -6.62 14.05
CA ALA A 311 -1.01 -6.20 15.45
C ALA A 311 -2.47 -6.08 15.91
N PRO A 312 -2.77 -6.13 17.23
CA PRO A 312 -4.12 -5.91 17.73
C PRO A 312 -4.64 -4.51 17.37
N SER A 313 -5.85 -4.46 16.82
CA SER A 313 -6.60 -3.21 16.66
C SER A 313 -7.27 -2.81 17.97
N ALA A 314 -7.41 -1.50 18.18
CA ALA A 314 -8.15 -0.93 19.30
C ALA A 314 -9.06 0.21 18.79
N MET A 315 -10.16 0.43 19.49
CA MET A 315 -11.14 1.46 19.18
C MET A 315 -11.90 1.91 20.43
N PHE A 316 -12.49 3.09 20.36
CA PHE A 316 -13.49 3.54 21.32
C PHE A 316 -14.90 3.42 20.74
N LEU A 317 -15.83 3.02 21.59
CA LEU A 317 -17.26 2.98 21.32
C LEU A 317 -17.93 3.98 22.27
N ARG A 318 -17.90 5.27 21.93
CA ARG A 318 -18.44 6.35 22.78
C ARG A 318 -19.97 6.32 22.79
N TYR A 319 -20.60 6.42 23.96
CA TYR A 319 -22.06 6.51 24.05
C TYR A 319 -22.53 7.98 24.08
N GLN A 320 -23.39 8.36 23.14
CA GLN A 320 -23.98 9.70 23.07
C GLN A 320 -25.44 9.63 22.62
N ASN A 321 -26.37 10.23 23.38
CA ASN A 321 -27.76 10.47 22.98
C ASN A 321 -28.49 9.24 22.36
N GLY A 322 -28.26 8.06 22.94
CA GLY A 322 -28.87 6.78 22.51
C GLY A 322 -28.10 6.02 21.43
N VAL A 323 -27.08 6.64 20.82
CA VAL A 323 -26.24 6.08 19.75
C VAL A 323 -24.83 5.80 20.30
N TYR A 324 -24.12 4.87 19.68
CA TYR A 324 -22.73 4.54 20.00
C TYR A 324 -21.82 4.86 18.81
N ALA A 325 -20.84 5.74 18.99
CA ALA A 325 -19.90 6.17 17.96
C ALA A 325 -18.57 5.41 18.01
N ILE A 326 -18.09 4.95 16.86
CA ILE A 326 -16.84 4.21 16.69
C ILE A 326 -15.74 5.19 16.30
N ASP A 327 -14.83 5.46 17.23
CA ASP A 327 -13.63 6.28 17.03
C ASP A 327 -12.37 5.40 17.07
N ALA A 328 -11.35 5.78 16.31
CA ALA A 328 -10.05 5.12 16.36
C ALA A 328 -9.32 5.38 17.70
N ASP A 329 -8.51 4.42 18.13
CA ASP A 329 -7.70 4.52 19.35
C ASP A 329 -6.30 5.08 19.03
N LYS A 330 -6.06 6.36 19.34
CA LYS A 330 -4.79 7.06 19.05
C LYS A 330 -3.66 6.85 20.08
N GLU A 331 -3.77 5.94 21.05
CA GLU A 331 -2.79 5.86 22.19
C GLU A 331 -1.32 5.71 21.75
N HIS A 332 -1.09 5.13 20.57
CA HIS A 332 0.25 4.90 20.01
C HIS A 332 0.42 5.52 18.63
N ASP A 333 -0.41 6.52 18.28
CA ASP A 333 -0.20 7.34 17.10
C ASP A 333 1.08 8.17 17.31
N THR A 334 1.86 8.32 16.24
CA THR A 334 3.16 9.01 16.27
C THR A 334 3.32 9.96 15.10
N ALA A 335 3.96 11.09 15.37
CA ALA A 335 4.12 12.16 14.40
C ALA A 335 4.97 11.73 13.19
N ASN A 336 4.47 12.06 12.01
CA ASN A 336 5.12 11.77 10.73
C ASN A 336 4.69 12.80 9.68
N ILE A 337 5.54 12.98 8.66
CA ILE A 337 5.33 13.94 7.56
C ILE A 337 4.15 13.59 6.63
N LEU A 338 3.65 12.35 6.63
CA LEU A 338 2.68 11.88 5.63
C LEU A 338 1.23 12.28 5.95
N MET A 339 0.88 12.41 7.24
CA MET A 339 -0.45 12.84 7.69
C MET A 339 -0.90 14.14 7.01
N ASN A 340 -0.04 15.17 7.04
CA ASN A 340 -0.39 16.50 6.51
C ASN A 340 -0.38 16.51 4.97
N LEU A 341 0.58 15.81 4.35
CA LEU A 341 0.74 15.85 2.89
C LEU A 341 -0.45 15.22 2.13
N GLY A 342 -1.20 14.30 2.76
CA GLY A 342 -2.39 13.68 2.18
C GLY A 342 -3.43 14.68 1.69
N LYS A 343 -4.01 15.49 2.58
CA LYS A 343 -4.99 16.54 2.24
C LYS A 343 -4.46 17.56 1.22
N SER A 344 -3.17 17.91 1.31
CA SER A 344 -2.53 18.83 0.36
C SER A 344 -2.49 18.21 -1.05
N MET A 345 -2.14 16.93 -1.18
CA MET A 345 -2.11 16.25 -2.48
C MET A 345 -3.51 15.92 -3.01
N GLU A 346 -4.49 15.64 -2.16
CA GLU A 346 -5.89 15.48 -2.54
C GLU A 346 -6.43 16.73 -3.26
N LYS A 347 -6.19 17.93 -2.68
CA LYS A 347 -6.47 19.21 -3.34
C LYS A 347 -5.62 19.43 -4.60
N LEU A 348 -4.34 19.07 -4.61
CA LEU A 348 -3.47 19.17 -5.81
C LEU A 348 -3.95 18.30 -6.98
N LEU A 349 -4.67 17.20 -6.73
CA LEU A 349 -5.15 16.28 -7.77
C LEU A 349 -6.54 16.67 -8.30
N THR A 350 -7.30 17.47 -7.56
CA THR A 350 -8.71 17.85 -7.85
C THR A 350 -8.90 19.31 -8.24
N MET A 351 -8.07 20.23 -7.73
CA MET A 351 -8.24 21.67 -7.94
C MET A 351 -7.43 22.17 -9.15
N PRO A 352 -7.97 23.15 -9.91
CA PRO A 352 -7.17 23.96 -10.84
C PRO A 352 -5.98 24.61 -10.14
N LYS A 353 -4.90 24.82 -10.88
CA LYS A 353 -3.64 25.36 -10.35
C LYS A 353 -3.83 26.70 -9.67
N GLU A 354 -4.63 27.56 -10.28
CA GLU A 354 -4.88 28.93 -9.84
C GLU A 354 -5.58 28.98 -8.48
N GLU A 355 -6.42 27.97 -8.17
CA GLU A 355 -7.03 27.80 -6.84
C GLU A 355 -6.09 27.09 -5.87
N PHE A 356 -5.36 26.06 -6.30
CA PHE A 356 -4.43 25.34 -5.41
C PHE A 356 -3.28 26.23 -4.89
N GLU A 357 -2.79 27.18 -5.71
CA GLU A 357 -1.80 28.18 -5.29
C GLU A 357 -2.34 29.18 -4.23
N ARG A 358 -3.64 29.19 -3.92
CA ARG A 358 -4.23 29.99 -2.82
C ARG A 358 -3.96 29.39 -1.44
N TYR A 359 -3.59 28.12 -1.36
CA TYR A 359 -3.14 27.47 -0.12
C TYR A 359 -1.65 27.72 0.17
N ARG A 360 -0.91 28.44 -0.71
CA ARG A 360 0.48 28.84 -0.42
C ARG A 360 0.49 29.98 0.59
N ARG A 361 1.29 29.87 1.65
CA ARG A 361 1.45 30.89 2.71
C ARG A 361 1.86 32.27 2.20
N SER A 362 2.58 32.31 1.08
CA SER A 362 3.04 33.54 0.41
C SER A 362 2.08 34.05 -0.69
N SER A 363 0.90 33.45 -0.85
CA SER A 363 -0.09 33.87 -1.84
C SER A 363 -0.74 35.20 -1.47
N SER A 364 -0.85 36.12 -2.44
CA SER A 364 -1.54 37.41 -2.24
C SER A 364 -3.07 37.30 -2.28
N ASN A 365 -3.61 36.18 -2.77
CA ASN A 365 -5.03 35.83 -2.75
C ASN A 365 -5.23 34.53 -1.95
N LYS A 366 -4.59 34.45 -0.79
CA LYS A 366 -4.64 33.31 0.12
C LYS A 366 -6.10 32.99 0.48
N ILE A 367 -6.48 31.70 0.46
CA ILE A 367 -7.77 31.24 0.98
C ILE A 367 -7.84 31.48 2.50
N SER A 368 -9.01 31.92 2.99
CA SER A 368 -9.23 32.09 4.44
C SER A 368 -9.84 30.81 5.05
N ALA A 369 -9.71 30.64 6.37
CA ALA A 369 -10.28 29.49 7.07
C ALA A 369 -11.82 29.49 6.98
N GLU A 370 -12.45 30.66 6.94
CA GLU A 370 -13.89 30.84 6.75
C GLU A 370 -14.33 30.46 5.32
N GLU A 371 -13.53 30.79 4.31
CA GLU A 371 -13.79 30.42 2.91
C GLU A 371 -13.67 28.91 2.70
N GLU A 372 -12.59 28.28 3.17
CA GLU A 372 -12.45 26.82 3.19
C GLU A 372 -13.63 26.19 3.96
N GLN A 373 -13.96 26.72 5.14
CA GLN A 373 -15.00 26.11 5.98
C GLN A 373 -16.40 26.21 5.34
N ALA A 374 -16.66 27.25 4.53
CA ALA A 374 -17.88 27.40 3.76
C ALA A 374 -18.05 26.37 2.61
N VAL A 375 -16.97 25.76 2.11
CA VAL A 375 -17.05 24.67 1.11
C VAL A 375 -17.56 23.40 1.82
N PRO A 376 -18.72 22.83 1.46
CA PRO A 376 -19.24 21.65 2.16
C PRO A 376 -18.51 20.37 1.74
N GLU A 377 -18.17 19.50 2.69
CA GLU A 377 -17.58 18.18 2.40
C GLU A 377 -18.66 17.19 1.90
N ALA A 378 -18.31 16.39 0.89
CA ALA A 378 -19.20 15.39 0.34
C ALA A 378 -19.08 14.03 1.06
N TYR A 379 -20.22 13.47 1.47
CA TYR A 379 -20.30 12.25 2.27
C TYR A 379 -21.37 11.28 1.77
N HIS A 380 -20.99 10.02 1.50
CA HIS A 380 -21.96 8.94 1.36
C HIS A 380 -22.33 8.35 2.73
N TYR A 381 -23.63 8.11 2.93
CA TYR A 381 -24.18 7.44 4.10
C TYR A 381 -24.76 6.08 3.72
N SER A 382 -24.47 5.05 4.52
CA SER A 382 -24.82 3.66 4.22
C SER A 382 -25.14 2.84 5.46
N THR A 383 -26.17 2.00 5.42
CA THR A 383 -26.63 1.20 6.56
C THR A 383 -26.52 -0.30 6.32
N TYR A 384 -26.23 -1.02 7.41
CA TYR A 384 -26.23 -2.47 7.43
C TYR A 384 -26.42 -3.00 8.87
N GLY A 385 -27.40 -3.87 9.10
CA GLY A 385 -27.78 -4.26 10.46
C GLY A 385 -28.11 -3.05 11.33
N ASP A 386 -27.47 -2.97 12.50
CA ASP A 386 -27.56 -1.84 13.44
C ASP A 386 -26.56 -0.70 13.14
N PHE A 387 -25.70 -0.84 12.13
CA PHE A 387 -24.73 0.19 11.73
C PHE A 387 -25.34 1.22 10.76
N LEU A 388 -24.91 2.46 10.94
CA LEU A 388 -24.83 3.51 9.93
C LEU A 388 -23.36 3.90 9.75
N MET A 389 -22.92 4.00 8.49
CA MET A 389 -21.52 4.21 8.11
C MET A 389 -21.42 5.45 7.23
N ARG A 390 -20.41 6.29 7.47
CA ARG A 390 -20.03 7.46 6.66
C ARG A 390 -18.78 7.14 5.85
N SER A 391 -18.74 7.55 4.58
CA SER A 391 -17.47 7.73 3.85
C SER A 391 -17.41 9.12 3.26
N GLN A 392 -16.25 9.76 3.38
CA GLN A 392 -15.87 10.91 2.56
C GLN A 392 -15.79 10.50 1.09
N LEU A 393 -15.97 11.46 0.18
CA LEU A 393 -15.94 11.26 -1.27
C LEU A 393 -14.88 12.16 -1.89
N ASP A 394 -13.72 11.56 -2.18
CA ASP A 394 -12.53 12.28 -2.61
C ASP A 394 -12.60 12.73 -4.08
N ALA A 395 -13.17 11.89 -4.97
CA ALA A 395 -13.32 12.20 -6.40
C ALA A 395 -14.46 11.44 -7.11
N TYR A 396 -14.90 11.98 -8.25
CA TYR A 396 -15.99 11.46 -9.07
C TYR A 396 -15.65 11.46 -10.57
N ASP A 397 -16.10 10.42 -11.30
CA ASP A 397 -16.17 10.41 -12.76
C ASP A 397 -17.42 9.63 -13.26
N PRO A 398 -18.33 10.25 -14.04
CA PRO A 398 -19.55 9.60 -14.54
C PRO A 398 -19.30 8.47 -15.54
N ARG A 399 -18.06 8.27 -16.03
CA ARG A 399 -17.68 7.19 -16.95
C ARG A 399 -17.27 5.91 -16.23
N LEU A 400 -17.00 5.97 -14.91
CA LEU A 400 -16.69 4.79 -14.10
C LEU A 400 -17.97 4.00 -13.73
N PRO A 401 -17.86 2.70 -13.44
CA PRO A 401 -18.99 1.88 -13.00
C PRO A 401 -19.60 2.31 -11.64
N GLY A 402 -20.74 1.70 -11.31
CA GLY A 402 -21.35 1.81 -9.98
C GLY A 402 -21.90 3.20 -9.69
N THR A 403 -21.22 3.93 -8.79
CA THR A 403 -21.57 5.31 -8.41
C THR A 403 -20.75 6.36 -9.16
N GLY A 404 -19.73 5.95 -9.91
CA GLY A 404 -18.70 6.85 -10.46
C GLY A 404 -17.73 7.41 -9.41
N MET A 405 -17.94 7.16 -8.11
CA MET A 405 -17.07 7.66 -7.04
C MET A 405 -15.81 6.82 -6.90
N PHE A 406 -14.69 7.47 -6.59
CA PHE A 406 -13.44 6.79 -6.26
C PHE A 406 -12.64 7.55 -5.20
N ASP A 407 -11.76 6.80 -4.55
CA ASP A 407 -10.98 7.22 -3.40
C ASP A 407 -9.59 7.72 -3.86
N LEU A 408 -9.11 8.86 -3.35
CA LEU A 408 -7.81 9.44 -3.72
C LEU A 408 -6.78 9.11 -2.66
N LYS A 409 -5.71 8.41 -3.05
CA LYS A 409 -4.61 8.07 -2.14
C LYS A 409 -3.26 8.38 -2.76
N THR A 410 -2.27 8.57 -1.90
CA THR A 410 -0.90 8.85 -2.31
C THR A 410 0.03 7.85 -1.66
N ARG A 411 1.00 7.37 -2.45
CA ARG A 411 1.97 6.37 -2.02
C ARG A 411 3.36 7.00 -1.89
N ALA A 412 3.80 7.18 -0.65
CA ALA A 412 5.16 7.61 -0.40
C ALA A 412 6.13 6.48 -0.75
N VAL A 413 7.26 6.79 -1.40
CA VAL A 413 8.29 5.78 -1.71
C VAL A 413 8.86 5.13 -0.45
N ALA A 414 9.35 3.89 -0.59
CA ALA A 414 9.92 3.11 0.52
C ALA A 414 10.96 3.87 1.35
N SER A 415 11.79 4.74 0.76
CA SER A 415 12.78 5.53 1.51
C SER A 415 12.21 6.56 2.49
N ILE A 416 10.94 6.96 2.32
CA ILE A 416 10.22 7.86 3.23
C ILE A 416 9.43 7.03 4.25
N ARG A 417 8.70 6.00 3.79
CA ARG A 417 7.88 5.13 4.66
C ARG A 417 8.67 4.36 5.72
N MET A 418 9.96 4.11 5.48
CA MET A 418 10.86 3.30 6.32
C MET A 418 11.79 4.14 7.22
N ASP A 419 11.58 5.46 7.28
CA ASP A 419 12.43 6.44 8.00
C ASP A 419 11.66 7.77 8.19
N ALA A 420 10.37 7.69 8.52
CA ALA A 420 9.44 8.82 8.37
C ALA A 420 9.69 9.98 9.35
N LYS A 421 10.40 9.73 10.46
CA LYS A 421 10.84 10.78 11.40
C LYS A 421 12.08 11.55 10.90
N ASN A 422 12.88 10.97 10.00
CA ASN A 422 14.11 11.55 9.43
C ASN A 422 14.10 11.52 7.87
N PHE A 423 12.93 11.82 7.31
CA PHE A 423 12.57 11.68 5.89
C PHE A 423 13.54 12.39 4.93
N GLU A 424 14.27 13.40 5.40
CA GLU A 424 15.29 14.17 4.68
C GLU A 424 16.37 13.26 4.06
N HIS A 425 16.68 12.15 4.73
CA HIS A 425 17.59 11.12 4.23
C HIS A 425 17.00 10.29 3.08
N GLY A 426 15.67 10.19 3.01
CA GLY A 426 14.92 9.42 2.03
C GLY A 426 14.54 10.19 0.77
N LEU A 427 14.42 11.53 0.84
CA LEU A 427 13.98 12.43 -0.24
C LEU A 427 14.58 12.14 -1.61
N GLY A 428 15.86 11.79 -1.66
CA GLY A 428 16.57 11.59 -2.92
C GLY A 428 16.15 10.38 -3.76
N TYR A 429 15.27 9.50 -3.26
CA TYR A 429 14.87 8.27 -3.95
C TYR A 429 13.80 8.58 -5.01
N GLU A 430 13.98 8.09 -6.24
CA GLU A 430 13.04 8.31 -7.33
C GLU A 430 12.53 6.98 -7.90
N ILE A 431 11.25 6.93 -8.29
CA ILE A 431 10.73 5.83 -9.11
C ILE A 431 11.11 6.08 -10.57
N ARG A 432 11.86 5.15 -11.16
CA ARG A 432 12.52 5.30 -12.47
C ARG A 432 12.15 4.19 -13.46
N LYS A 433 11.46 3.14 -13.01
CA LYS A 433 11.14 1.92 -13.77
C LYS A 433 9.75 1.40 -13.40
N ALA A 434 9.12 0.65 -14.31
CA ALA A 434 7.98 -0.19 -13.95
C ALA A 434 8.39 -1.31 -12.98
N HIS A 435 9.40 -2.11 -13.36
CA HIS A 435 9.78 -3.36 -12.67
C HIS A 435 11.12 -3.28 -11.91
N GLY A 436 11.30 -4.16 -10.91
CA GLY A 436 12.49 -4.32 -10.09
C GLY A 436 12.23 -4.22 -8.58
N THR A 437 13.20 -4.58 -7.75
CA THR A 437 13.10 -4.55 -6.26
C THR A 437 13.29 -3.14 -5.65
N TYR A 438 13.79 -2.17 -6.42
CA TYR A 438 14.10 -0.79 -6.00
C TYR A 438 13.95 0.19 -7.18
N GLU A 439 13.72 1.48 -6.89
CA GLU A 439 13.48 2.56 -7.88
C GLU A 439 12.32 2.24 -8.85
N SER A 440 11.29 1.52 -8.39
CA SER A 440 10.28 0.87 -9.23
C SER A 440 8.86 0.93 -8.66
N TYR A 441 7.86 1.04 -9.54
CA TYR A 441 6.45 0.95 -9.13
C TYR A 441 6.08 -0.45 -8.64
N GLU A 442 6.65 -1.50 -9.23
CA GLU A 442 6.49 -2.89 -8.81
C GLU A 442 6.88 -3.11 -7.33
N ARG A 443 7.90 -2.41 -6.82
CA ARG A 443 8.24 -2.44 -5.40
C ARG A 443 7.17 -1.77 -4.54
N GLU A 444 6.74 -0.58 -4.93
CA GLU A 444 5.73 0.16 -4.17
C GLU A 444 4.39 -0.59 -4.15
N TYR A 445 3.99 -1.19 -5.28
CA TYR A 445 2.79 -2.01 -5.40
C TYR A 445 2.87 -3.30 -4.55
N TYR A 446 3.99 -4.04 -4.59
CA TYR A 446 4.19 -5.20 -3.69
C TYR A 446 4.06 -4.82 -2.21
N ASP A 447 4.68 -3.70 -1.80
CA ASP A 447 4.56 -3.18 -0.44
C ASP A 447 3.13 -2.68 -0.13
N MET A 448 2.35 -2.24 -1.13
CA MET A 448 0.95 -1.82 -0.95
C MET A 448 0.05 -3.02 -0.72
N ILE A 449 0.21 -4.10 -1.51
CA ILE A 449 -0.61 -5.32 -1.40
C ILE A 449 -0.51 -5.91 0.01
N ARG A 450 0.71 -5.95 0.58
CA ARG A 450 0.96 -6.46 1.95
C ARG A 450 0.64 -5.45 3.07
N ALA A 451 0.39 -4.20 2.71
CA ALA A 451 0.00 -3.13 3.62
C ALA A 451 -1.39 -2.57 3.24
N ALA A 452 -1.44 -1.37 2.66
CA ALA A 452 -2.63 -0.55 2.61
C ALA A 452 -3.81 -1.11 1.78
N LEU A 453 -3.61 -2.03 0.83
CA LEU A 453 -4.71 -2.47 -0.05
C LEU A 453 -5.91 -3.08 0.70
N LEU A 454 -5.69 -3.80 1.82
CA LEU A 454 -6.81 -4.33 2.61
C LEU A 454 -7.67 -3.21 3.21
N LYS A 455 -7.04 -2.14 3.70
CA LYS A 455 -7.73 -0.94 4.20
C LYS A 455 -8.50 -0.24 3.10
N TYR A 456 -7.86 -0.02 1.95
CA TYR A 456 -8.48 0.62 0.78
C TYR A 456 -9.68 -0.20 0.25
N SER A 457 -9.55 -1.53 0.13
CA SER A 457 -10.65 -2.43 -0.27
C SER A 457 -11.87 -2.37 0.67
N LEU A 458 -11.63 -2.15 1.97
CA LEU A 458 -12.69 -1.93 2.96
C LEU A 458 -13.28 -0.51 2.88
N GLN A 459 -12.46 0.53 2.66
CA GLN A 459 -12.94 1.91 2.47
C GLN A 459 -13.83 2.02 1.23
N VAL A 460 -13.38 1.49 0.08
CA VAL A 460 -14.13 1.44 -1.19
C VAL A 460 -15.50 0.77 -1.01
N ARG A 461 -15.57 -0.31 -0.23
CA ARG A 461 -16.83 -1.02 0.08
C ARG A 461 -17.76 -0.26 1.03
N ILE A 462 -17.21 0.51 1.98
CA ILE A 462 -18.01 1.37 2.87
C ILE A 462 -18.54 2.59 2.11
N GLY A 463 -17.72 3.22 1.25
CA GLY A 463 -18.08 4.38 0.44
C GLY A 463 -18.87 4.07 -0.84
N ARG A 464 -19.01 2.80 -1.22
CA ARG A 464 -19.63 2.33 -2.49
C ARG A 464 -18.94 2.94 -3.73
N MET A 465 -17.61 2.99 -3.69
CA MET A 465 -16.74 3.47 -4.77
C MET A 465 -16.42 2.35 -5.77
N ASP A 466 -15.93 2.69 -6.96
CA ASP A 466 -15.46 1.71 -7.96
C ASP A 466 -14.02 1.22 -7.69
N GLY A 467 -13.19 2.05 -7.05
CA GLY A 467 -11.77 1.77 -6.83
C GLY A 467 -11.02 2.94 -6.22
N ILE A 468 -9.68 2.89 -6.30
CA ILE A 468 -8.78 3.91 -5.77
C ILE A 468 -7.84 4.47 -6.85
N PHE A 469 -7.56 5.76 -6.81
CA PHE A 469 -6.50 6.42 -7.57
C PHE A 469 -5.27 6.62 -6.68
N VAL A 470 -4.08 6.29 -7.20
CA VAL A 470 -2.83 6.28 -6.43
C VAL A 470 -1.77 7.16 -7.09
N ALA A 471 -1.36 8.25 -6.44
CA ALA A 471 -0.22 9.08 -6.86
C ALA A 471 1.07 8.69 -6.11
N PHE A 472 2.14 8.33 -6.83
CA PHE A 472 3.41 7.91 -6.22
C PHE A 472 4.40 9.07 -6.09
N HIS A 473 5.00 9.27 -4.91
CA HIS A 473 5.79 10.47 -4.60
C HIS A 473 6.96 10.25 -3.62
N ASN A 474 7.93 11.16 -3.62
CA ASN A 474 9.01 11.27 -2.62
C ASN A 474 8.88 12.51 -1.73
N ILE A 475 7.64 13.00 -1.55
CA ILE A 475 7.22 14.26 -0.92
C ILE A 475 7.77 15.57 -1.53
N GLU A 476 8.84 15.55 -2.34
CA GLU A 476 9.27 16.68 -3.18
C GLU A 476 8.60 16.66 -4.58
N ARG A 477 8.30 15.48 -5.11
CA ARG A 477 7.92 15.25 -6.51
C ARG A 477 6.92 14.09 -6.62
N ILE A 478 5.99 14.19 -7.58
CA ILE A 478 5.20 13.05 -8.06
C ILE A 478 5.95 12.39 -9.23
N PHE A 479 5.94 11.05 -9.26
CA PHE A 479 6.57 10.25 -10.33
C PHE A 479 5.57 9.77 -11.38
N GLY A 480 4.33 9.51 -10.97
CA GLY A 480 3.28 8.93 -11.78
C GLY A 480 2.12 8.42 -10.96
N PHE A 481 1.17 7.79 -11.64
CA PHE A 481 -0.17 7.47 -11.14
C PHE A 481 -0.60 6.06 -11.55
N GLN A 482 -1.50 5.46 -10.77
CA GLN A 482 -2.15 4.19 -11.09
C GLN A 482 -3.59 4.21 -10.57
N TYR A 483 -4.54 3.73 -11.37
CA TYR A 483 -5.86 3.36 -10.86
C TYR A 483 -5.86 1.88 -10.46
N LEU A 484 -6.60 1.55 -9.41
CA LEU A 484 -6.83 0.18 -8.93
C LEU A 484 -8.32 0.01 -8.65
N SER A 485 -9.01 -0.64 -9.58
CA SER A 485 -10.43 -0.98 -9.46
C SER A 485 -10.67 -2.00 -8.33
N LEU A 486 -11.88 -2.04 -7.78
CA LEU A 486 -12.26 -3.03 -6.75
C LEU A 486 -12.00 -4.50 -7.19
N PRO A 487 -12.25 -4.91 -8.44
CA PRO A 487 -11.78 -6.18 -8.99
C PRO A 487 -10.26 -6.42 -8.88
N GLU A 488 -9.42 -5.40 -9.07
CA GLU A 488 -7.96 -5.53 -8.94
C GLU A 488 -7.52 -5.62 -7.48
N LEU A 489 -8.18 -4.89 -6.58
CA LEU A 489 -8.01 -5.03 -5.12
C LEU A 489 -8.38 -6.45 -4.67
N ASP A 490 -9.49 -7.01 -5.18
CA ASP A 490 -9.90 -8.39 -4.87
C ASP A 490 -9.03 -9.45 -5.55
N MET A 491 -8.47 -9.18 -6.73
CA MET A 491 -7.45 -10.05 -7.30
C MET A 491 -6.21 -10.12 -6.41
N ALA A 492 -5.79 -9.00 -5.83
CA ALA A 492 -4.64 -8.90 -4.93
C ALA A 492 -4.90 -9.49 -3.53
N LEU A 493 -6.11 -9.33 -2.98
CA LEU A 493 -6.46 -9.75 -1.61
C LEU A 493 -7.15 -11.11 -1.54
N HIS A 494 -8.16 -11.32 -2.36
CA HIS A 494 -9.03 -12.51 -2.34
C HIS A 494 -8.60 -13.58 -3.34
N GLY A 495 -7.88 -13.20 -4.41
CA GLY A 495 -7.32 -14.07 -5.44
C GLY A 495 -8.18 -14.22 -6.70
N GLN A 496 -9.15 -13.33 -6.91
CA GLN A 496 -10.11 -13.36 -8.02
C GLN A 496 -10.62 -11.95 -8.37
N TYR A 497 -10.95 -11.70 -9.65
CA TYR A 497 -11.54 -10.42 -10.09
C TYR A 497 -13.05 -10.31 -9.79
N ASP A 498 -13.73 -11.42 -9.50
CA ASP A 498 -15.15 -11.41 -9.09
C ASP A 498 -15.23 -10.95 -7.63
N THR A 499 -15.86 -9.79 -7.40
CA THR A 499 -15.94 -9.14 -6.08
C THR A 499 -16.84 -9.87 -5.09
N ALA A 500 -17.66 -10.83 -5.55
CA ALA A 500 -18.65 -11.52 -4.73
C ALA A 500 -18.06 -12.18 -3.47
N LEU A 501 -16.78 -12.58 -3.49
CA LEU A 501 -16.09 -13.12 -2.32
C LEU A 501 -15.83 -12.03 -1.27
N GLY A 502 -15.13 -10.94 -1.63
CA GLY A 502 -14.84 -9.85 -0.72
C GLY A 502 -16.09 -9.11 -0.24
N ASP A 503 -17.10 -8.99 -1.12
CA ASP A 503 -18.39 -8.38 -0.78
C ASP A 503 -19.13 -9.21 0.27
N ARG A 504 -19.18 -10.53 0.10
CA ARG A 504 -19.80 -11.43 1.08
C ARG A 504 -18.99 -11.51 2.39
N GLU A 505 -17.66 -11.48 2.32
CA GLU A 505 -16.78 -11.48 3.50
C GLU A 505 -16.95 -10.20 4.34
N PHE A 506 -17.05 -9.04 3.70
CA PHE A 506 -17.31 -7.76 4.34
C PHE A 506 -18.69 -7.74 5.04
N LEU A 507 -19.74 -8.23 4.37
CA LEU A 507 -21.09 -8.33 4.95
C LEU A 507 -21.15 -9.32 6.14
N LEU A 508 -20.41 -10.43 6.09
CA LEU A 508 -20.29 -11.38 7.20
C LEU A 508 -19.47 -10.79 8.37
N SER A 509 -18.40 -10.05 8.07
CA SER A 509 -17.57 -9.33 9.05
C SER A 509 -18.42 -8.35 9.86
N LEU A 510 -19.24 -7.54 9.18
CA LEU A 510 -20.18 -6.63 9.84
C LEU A 510 -21.22 -7.38 10.69
N GLN A 511 -21.77 -8.53 10.24
CA GLN A 511 -22.72 -9.30 11.08
C GLN A 511 -22.09 -9.86 12.35
N LEU A 512 -20.86 -10.37 12.29
CA LEU A 512 -20.13 -10.85 13.47
C LEU A 512 -19.83 -9.68 14.43
N TRP A 513 -19.36 -8.56 13.90
CA TRP A 513 -19.05 -7.38 14.71
C TRP A 513 -20.29 -6.78 15.37
N ASN A 514 -21.41 -6.67 14.65
CA ASN A 514 -22.69 -6.20 15.19
C ASN A 514 -23.12 -7.05 16.40
N LYS A 515 -22.94 -8.38 16.37
CA LYS A 515 -23.25 -9.28 17.48
C LYS A 515 -22.34 -9.04 18.69
N VAL A 516 -21.04 -8.83 18.46
CA VAL A 516 -20.05 -8.50 19.50
C VAL A 516 -20.42 -7.19 20.21
N LEU A 517 -20.69 -6.13 19.44
CA LEU A 517 -21.08 -4.83 20.01
C LEU A 517 -22.41 -4.91 20.78
N ASN A 518 -23.38 -5.68 20.26
CA ASN A 518 -24.65 -5.90 20.96
C ASN A 518 -24.48 -6.68 22.28
N LYS A 519 -23.54 -7.63 22.37
CA LYS A 519 -23.22 -8.32 23.62
C LYS A 519 -22.55 -7.40 24.65
N ALA A 520 -21.57 -6.61 24.22
CA ALA A 520 -20.86 -5.67 25.09
C ALA A 520 -21.79 -4.56 25.63
N THR A 521 -22.52 -3.88 24.75
CA THR A 521 -23.49 -2.82 25.13
C THR A 521 -24.75 -3.33 25.85
N ALA A 522 -24.96 -4.65 25.92
CA ALA A 522 -25.97 -5.26 26.79
C ALA A 522 -25.44 -5.55 28.21
N ARG A 523 -24.14 -5.80 28.39
CA ARG A 523 -23.49 -5.85 29.71
C ARG A 523 -23.28 -4.46 30.28
N PHE A 524 -22.85 -3.53 29.44
CA PHE A 524 -22.49 -2.15 29.79
C PHE A 524 -23.41 -1.15 29.07
N PRO A 525 -24.69 -1.05 29.47
CA PRO A 525 -25.65 -0.18 28.79
C PRO A 525 -25.37 1.29 29.10
N LYS A 526 -25.38 2.14 28.05
CA LYS A 526 -25.21 3.60 28.13
C LYS A 526 -23.85 4.07 28.66
N GLN A 527 -22.82 3.24 28.48
CA GLN A 527 -21.43 3.56 28.86
C GLN A 527 -20.56 3.58 27.61
N SER A 528 -19.57 4.48 27.58
CA SER A 528 -18.50 4.45 26.58
C SER A 528 -17.57 3.27 26.87
N LEU A 529 -17.15 2.54 25.82
CA LEU A 529 -16.32 1.34 25.95
C LEU A 529 -15.01 1.46 25.16
N ARG A 530 -13.91 0.96 25.71
CA ARG A 530 -12.67 0.74 24.97
C ARG A 530 -12.60 -0.74 24.56
N PHE A 531 -12.37 -0.99 23.27
CA PHE A 531 -12.25 -2.34 22.73
C PHE A 531 -10.83 -2.63 22.25
N HIS A 532 -10.42 -3.89 22.36
CA HIS A 532 -9.27 -4.44 21.64
C HIS A 532 -9.66 -5.74 20.90
N PHE A 533 -9.18 -5.89 19.67
CA PHE A 533 -9.42 -7.02 18.78
C PHE A 533 -8.09 -7.62 18.33
N GLU A 534 -7.91 -8.93 18.49
CA GLU A 534 -6.72 -9.65 18.04
C GLU A 534 -7.10 -11.01 17.45
N THR A 535 -7.24 -11.09 16.13
CA THR A 535 -7.18 -12.38 15.43
C THR A 535 -5.78 -12.99 15.59
N ARG A 536 -5.73 -14.24 16.01
CA ARG A 536 -4.50 -15.02 16.17
C ARG A 536 -4.54 -16.26 15.29
N ASP A 537 -3.36 -16.60 14.77
CA ASP A 537 -3.12 -17.89 14.15
C ASP A 537 -2.96 -18.98 15.23
N SER A 538 -3.16 -20.24 14.86
CA SER A 538 -3.14 -21.38 15.77
C SER A 538 -2.34 -22.53 15.18
N THR A 539 -1.19 -22.84 15.80
CA THR A 539 -0.24 -23.87 15.35
C THR A 539 -0.80 -25.31 15.36
N ALA A 540 -2.03 -25.52 15.84
CA ALA A 540 -2.69 -26.83 15.90
C ALA A 540 -4.19 -26.80 15.54
N GLY A 541 -4.72 -25.75 14.90
CA GLY A 541 -6.13 -25.70 14.51
C GLY A 541 -6.58 -24.42 13.82
N PRO A 542 -7.91 -24.20 13.66
CA PRO A 542 -8.48 -22.95 13.16
C PRO A 542 -7.99 -21.69 13.90
N PRO A 543 -7.90 -20.53 13.20
CA PRO A 543 -7.68 -19.25 13.83
C PRO A 543 -8.87 -18.86 14.72
N TYR A 544 -8.61 -17.95 15.65
CA TYR A 544 -9.59 -17.41 16.57
C TYR A 544 -9.27 -15.94 16.86
N MET A 545 -10.25 -15.17 17.32
CA MET A 545 -10.06 -13.76 17.69
C MET A 545 -10.32 -13.54 19.17
N TYR A 546 -9.32 -13.01 19.88
CA TYR A 546 -9.56 -12.40 21.18
C TYR A 546 -10.27 -11.05 20.98
N ILE A 547 -11.25 -10.80 21.84
CA ILE A 547 -11.99 -9.54 21.89
C ILE A 547 -12.11 -9.13 23.35
N PHE A 548 -11.70 -7.92 23.68
CA PHE A 548 -11.83 -7.35 25.01
C PHE A 548 -12.65 -6.07 24.95
N ALA A 549 -13.43 -5.80 25.99
CA ALA A 549 -14.20 -4.57 26.16
C ALA A 549 -14.21 -4.15 27.64
N GLU A 550 -13.73 -2.95 27.94
CA GLU A 550 -13.77 -2.33 29.27
C GLU A 550 -14.59 -1.02 29.24
N PRO A 551 -15.34 -0.68 30.30
CA PRO A 551 -15.91 0.65 30.46
C PRO A 551 -14.83 1.71 30.67
N VAL A 552 -15.03 2.86 30.01
CA VAL A 552 -14.18 4.04 30.13
C VAL A 552 -15.03 5.30 30.27
N THR A 553 -14.54 6.27 31.04
CA THR A 553 -15.15 7.62 31.13
C THR A 553 -14.62 8.52 30.02
N ASP A 554 -15.29 9.64 29.71
CA ASP A 554 -14.81 10.54 28.65
C ASP A 554 -13.48 11.24 29.01
N GLU A 555 -13.19 11.42 30.30
CA GLU A 555 -11.88 11.88 30.80
C GLU A 555 -10.78 10.84 30.56
N GLU A 556 -11.06 9.55 30.78
CA GLU A 556 -10.12 8.46 30.46
C GLU A 556 -9.88 8.35 28.95
N ILE A 557 -10.93 8.52 28.12
CA ILE A 557 -10.79 8.54 26.66
C ILE A 557 -9.94 9.73 26.24
N HIS A 558 -10.17 10.92 26.78
CA HIS A 558 -9.36 12.11 26.51
C HIS A 558 -7.89 11.87 26.87
N ALA A 559 -7.60 11.38 28.08
CA ALA A 559 -6.23 11.12 28.54
C ALA A 559 -5.49 10.09 27.67
N ILE A 560 -6.20 9.10 27.12
CA ILE A 560 -5.64 8.11 26.18
C ILE A 560 -5.42 8.71 24.78
N GLN A 561 -6.35 9.54 24.30
CA GLN A 561 -6.28 10.16 22.96
C GLN A 561 -5.19 11.25 22.87
N THR A 562 -5.07 12.13 23.88
CA THR A 562 -4.10 13.24 23.87
C THR A 562 -2.71 12.85 24.39
N LYS A 563 -2.49 11.57 24.72
CA LYS A 563 -1.27 11.04 25.37
C LYS A 563 0.04 11.46 24.69
N ASN A 564 0.07 11.49 23.36
CA ASN A 564 1.26 11.80 22.58
C ASN A 564 1.17 13.18 21.90
N GLN A 565 0.08 13.95 22.11
CA GLN A 565 -0.23 15.16 21.32
C GLN A 565 0.90 16.19 21.39
N ALA A 566 1.48 16.43 22.57
CA ALA A 566 2.60 17.36 22.73
C ALA A 566 3.88 16.97 21.96
N GLU A 567 4.14 15.67 21.71
CA GLU A 567 5.22 15.25 20.79
C GLU A 567 4.82 15.52 19.33
N ILE A 568 3.56 15.28 18.98
CA ILE A 568 3.01 15.48 17.63
C ILE A 568 3.05 16.96 17.25
N ASP A 569 2.50 17.84 18.08
CA ASP A 569 2.52 19.28 17.89
C ASP A 569 3.95 19.82 17.76
N ALA A 570 4.89 19.30 18.55
CA ALA A 570 6.28 19.71 18.52
C ALA A 570 7.01 19.26 17.23
N TYR A 571 6.75 18.03 16.77
CA TYR A 571 7.23 17.56 15.46
C TYR A 571 6.63 18.38 14.33
N GLN A 572 5.32 18.67 14.37
CA GLN A 572 4.64 19.47 13.34
C GLN A 572 5.19 20.89 13.29
N ARG A 573 5.30 21.59 14.42
CA ARG A 573 5.89 22.94 14.49
C ARG A 573 7.31 22.98 13.91
N ARG A 574 8.14 21.95 14.19
CA ARG A 574 9.48 21.78 13.63
C ARG A 574 9.50 21.56 12.11
N VAL A 575 8.53 20.82 11.56
CA VAL A 575 8.53 20.36 10.16
C VAL A 575 7.76 21.31 9.23
N LEU A 576 6.79 22.06 9.77
CA LEU A 576 6.03 23.10 9.07
C LEU A 576 6.68 24.50 9.14
N ASP A 577 7.80 24.64 9.86
CA ASP A 577 8.50 25.92 10.15
C ASP A 577 7.57 26.99 10.73
N LEU A 578 6.69 26.58 11.65
CA LEU A 578 5.70 27.46 12.28
C LEU A 578 6.39 28.39 13.30
N PRO A 579 6.11 29.71 13.28
CA PRO A 579 6.63 30.62 14.27
C PRO A 579 6.10 30.26 15.67
N GLY A 580 7.01 30.16 16.64
CA GLY A 580 6.62 29.92 18.02
C GLY A 580 5.79 31.07 18.57
N ARG A 581 4.51 30.82 18.90
CA ARG A 581 3.71 31.74 19.71
C ARG A 581 4.45 31.93 21.04
N ALA A 582 4.73 33.19 21.39
CA ALA A 582 5.23 33.51 22.72
C ALA A 582 4.14 33.24 23.76
N ASN A 583 4.55 33.03 25.02
CA ASN A 583 3.60 32.75 26.10
C ASN A 583 2.79 34.02 26.43
N GLU A 584 1.57 34.10 25.91
CA GLU A 584 0.55 35.07 26.33
C GLU A 584 -0.73 34.30 26.70
N ASP A 585 -1.05 34.38 27.99
CA ASP A 585 -2.28 34.05 28.73
C ASP A 585 -2.99 32.69 28.51
N ASP A 586 -2.78 31.82 29.51
CA ASP A 586 -3.55 30.62 29.86
C ASP A 586 -4.94 31.00 30.42
N ASP A 587 -5.89 31.36 29.54
CA ASP A 587 -7.35 31.07 29.64
C ASP A 587 -8.11 31.60 28.40
N THR A 588 -8.09 30.87 27.29
CA THR A 588 -9.12 31.03 26.23
C THR A 588 -9.23 29.80 25.32
N THR A 589 -10.38 29.13 25.38
CA THR A 589 -10.95 28.20 24.38
C THR A 589 -9.98 27.50 23.41
N THR A 590 -9.54 26.30 23.81
CA THR A 590 -9.43 25.10 22.96
C THR A 590 -9.41 25.32 21.44
N ASN A 591 -8.26 25.72 20.90
CA ASN A 591 -7.91 25.34 19.53
C ASN A 591 -7.48 23.87 19.56
N ASP A 592 -8.46 22.96 19.51
CA ASP A 592 -8.25 21.54 19.27
C ASP A 592 -7.62 21.38 17.87
N THR A 593 -6.29 21.35 17.77
CA THR A 593 -5.59 20.87 16.56
C THR A 593 -5.73 19.35 16.46
N GLU A 594 -6.98 18.87 16.33
CA GLU A 594 -7.31 17.45 16.32
C GLU A 594 -6.95 16.87 14.95
N ASP A 595 -5.82 16.16 14.94
CA ASP A 595 -5.13 15.77 13.72
C ASP A 595 -5.97 15.09 12.64
N ILE A 596 -5.62 15.43 11.40
CA ILE A 596 -5.89 14.67 10.17
C ILE A 596 -5.71 13.17 10.49
N PRO A 597 -6.70 12.32 10.15
CA PRO A 597 -6.69 10.95 10.63
C PRO A 597 -5.46 10.22 10.08
N ALA A 598 -4.95 9.28 10.88
CA ALA A 598 -3.87 8.34 10.55
C ALA A 598 -4.20 7.37 9.37
N ASP A 599 -5.16 7.74 8.53
CA ASP A 599 -5.62 7.03 7.35
C ASP A 599 -4.78 7.30 6.11
N PHE A 600 -4.12 8.46 6.03
CA PHE A 600 -3.09 8.74 5.03
C PHE A 600 -1.73 8.18 5.46
N GLU A 601 -1.48 6.92 5.09
CA GLU A 601 -0.18 6.22 5.09
C GLU A 601 0.73 6.34 6.34
N SER A 602 0.18 6.55 7.55
CA SER A 602 0.98 6.41 8.79
C SER A 602 1.38 4.95 9.09
N SER A 603 0.86 3.98 8.31
CA SER A 603 1.28 2.59 8.34
C SER A 603 2.70 2.40 7.78
N SER A 604 3.71 2.93 8.49
CA SER A 604 5.13 2.66 8.26
C SER A 604 5.37 1.15 8.32
N PRO A 605 5.53 0.47 7.17
CA PRO A 605 5.60 -0.97 7.14
C PRO A 605 7.08 -1.31 7.07
N ALA A 606 7.77 -1.26 8.23
CA ALA A 606 9.16 -1.69 8.36
C ALA A 606 9.27 -3.17 7.95
N ASP A 607 9.51 -3.39 6.65
CA ASP A 607 9.57 -4.71 6.03
C ASP A 607 10.95 -5.31 6.24
N ASP A 608 10.96 -6.43 6.96
CA ASP A 608 12.14 -7.25 7.20
C ASP A 608 11.99 -8.60 6.49
N LEU A 609 13.12 -9.17 6.09
CA LEU A 609 13.19 -10.53 5.56
C LEU A 609 12.93 -11.53 6.69
N ALA A 610 12.17 -12.60 6.41
CA ALA A 610 11.81 -13.58 7.42
C ALA A 610 12.92 -14.62 7.67
N GLU A 611 13.37 -14.72 8.93
CA GLU A 611 13.64 -16.02 9.54
C GLU A 611 12.46 -16.35 10.46
N ASP A 612 11.52 -17.15 9.95
CA ASP A 612 10.41 -17.67 10.76
C ASP A 612 10.85 -18.95 11.48
N SER A 613 10.90 -18.89 12.80
CA SER A 613 11.19 -20.04 13.67
C SER A 613 10.15 -20.05 14.80
N ALA A 614 8.98 -20.61 14.48
CA ALA A 614 7.78 -20.69 15.31
C ALA A 614 7.97 -21.57 16.58
N THR A 615 8.86 -21.14 17.48
CA THR A 615 9.11 -21.79 18.77
C THR A 615 8.01 -21.38 19.74
N THR A 616 6.95 -22.17 19.84
CA THR A 616 5.84 -21.95 20.78
C THR A 616 6.29 -22.22 22.23
N LYS A 617 7.04 -21.29 22.83
CA LYS A 617 7.30 -21.29 24.27
C LYS A 617 6.10 -20.69 25.00
N SER A 618 5.69 -21.37 26.07
CA SER A 618 4.75 -20.83 27.05
C SER A 618 5.46 -19.76 27.90
N GLU A 619 5.41 -18.50 27.46
CA GLU A 619 5.98 -17.38 28.19
C GLU A 619 5.13 -17.02 29.41
N THR A 620 5.47 -17.65 30.53
CA THR A 620 4.92 -17.30 31.86
C THR A 620 5.76 -16.18 32.48
N SER A 621 5.77 -15.00 31.87
CA SER A 621 6.40 -13.82 32.47
C SER A 621 5.62 -13.38 33.72
N GLN A 622 6.27 -13.51 34.88
CA GLN A 622 5.75 -13.03 36.16
C GLN A 622 6.17 -11.57 36.39
N ASP A 623 5.57 -10.67 35.63
CA ASP A 623 5.53 -9.25 35.98
C ASP A 623 4.13 -8.93 36.53
N GLU A 624 4.05 -8.38 37.74
CA GLU A 624 2.79 -7.95 38.35
C GLU A 624 2.33 -6.61 37.76
N ALA A 625 1.90 -6.65 36.50
CA ALA A 625 1.28 -5.51 35.82
C ALA A 625 0.04 -5.04 36.60
N GLU A 626 -0.08 -3.73 36.78
CA GLU A 626 -1.12 -3.09 37.60
C GLU A 626 -2.54 -3.45 37.13
N THR A 627 -3.19 -4.39 37.81
CA THR A 627 -4.64 -4.56 37.69
C THR A 627 -5.30 -3.40 38.42
N THR A 628 -5.85 -2.43 37.69
CA THR A 628 -6.58 -1.29 38.27
C THR A 628 -7.71 -1.80 39.19
N PRO A 629 -7.62 -1.66 40.52
CA PRO A 629 -8.45 -2.46 41.42
C PRO A 629 -9.94 -2.10 41.31
N GLY A 630 -10.74 -3.01 40.75
CA GLY A 630 -12.20 -2.89 40.69
C GLY A 630 -12.81 -2.57 39.32
N LYS A 631 -12.03 -2.35 38.24
CA LYS A 631 -12.63 -2.24 36.90
C LYS A 631 -13.18 -3.58 36.41
N GLU A 632 -14.41 -3.57 35.90
CA GLU A 632 -14.97 -4.71 35.16
C GLU A 632 -14.40 -4.76 33.74
N ILE A 633 -14.16 -5.98 33.24
CA ILE A 633 -13.76 -6.24 31.86
C ILE A 633 -14.56 -7.42 31.30
N MET A 634 -14.99 -7.30 30.05
CA MET A 634 -15.57 -8.38 29.26
C MET A 634 -14.53 -8.92 28.28
N GLY A 635 -14.41 -10.24 28.18
CA GLY A 635 -13.49 -10.91 27.26
C GLY A 635 -14.13 -12.08 26.54
N PHE A 636 -13.80 -12.22 25.26
CA PHE A 636 -14.23 -13.34 24.41
C PHE A 636 -13.07 -13.94 23.62
N ALA A 637 -13.21 -15.22 23.29
CA ALA A 637 -12.55 -15.84 22.15
C ALA A 637 -13.60 -16.26 21.11
N LEU A 638 -13.63 -15.55 19.98
CA LEU A 638 -14.49 -15.84 18.84
C LEU A 638 -13.82 -16.87 17.92
N THR A 639 -14.51 -17.97 17.62
CA THR A 639 -14.14 -18.94 16.58
C THR A 639 -15.19 -18.94 15.47
N VAL A 640 -14.79 -19.33 14.26
CA VAL A 640 -15.67 -19.45 13.09
C VAL A 640 -15.44 -20.76 12.35
N ARG A 641 -16.46 -21.22 11.61
CA ARG A 641 -16.36 -22.30 10.63
C ARG A 641 -17.10 -21.88 9.37
N ASN A 642 -16.38 -21.80 8.25
CA ASN A 642 -16.95 -21.42 6.96
C ASN A 642 -17.71 -22.61 6.35
N ILE A 643 -18.89 -22.33 5.80
CA ILE A 643 -19.73 -23.31 5.12
C ILE A 643 -20.15 -22.71 3.77
N VAL A 644 -19.69 -23.32 2.68
CA VAL A 644 -19.99 -22.90 1.30
C VAL A 644 -20.84 -23.98 0.65
N ASP A 645 -22.02 -23.59 0.16
CA ASP A 645 -23.04 -24.46 -0.47
C ASP A 645 -23.45 -25.72 0.33
N GLY A 646 -23.18 -25.71 1.64
CA GLY A 646 -23.50 -26.79 2.59
C GLY A 646 -22.26 -27.50 3.14
N GLU A 647 -21.12 -27.41 2.46
CA GLU A 647 -19.87 -28.08 2.84
C GLU A 647 -18.99 -27.21 3.74
N TYR A 648 -18.38 -27.81 4.77
CA TYR A 648 -17.43 -27.13 5.64
C TYR A 648 -16.09 -26.94 4.94
N VAL A 649 -15.62 -25.69 4.89
CA VAL A 649 -14.33 -25.32 4.29
C VAL A 649 -13.50 -24.51 5.27
N ASP A 650 -12.18 -24.52 5.09
CA ASP A 650 -11.28 -23.68 5.89
C ASP A 650 -11.48 -22.18 5.49
N ARG A 651 -11.63 -21.91 4.18
CA ARG A 651 -12.03 -20.61 3.57
C ARG A 651 -12.69 -20.80 2.20
N PRO A 652 -13.54 -19.87 1.70
CA PRO A 652 -14.02 -19.89 0.32
C PRO A 652 -12.90 -19.66 -0.69
N ILE A 653 -12.97 -20.34 -1.83
CA ILE A 653 -12.03 -20.23 -2.97
C ILE A 653 -12.87 -20.28 -4.26
N GLN A 654 -12.58 -19.40 -5.22
CA GLN A 654 -13.33 -19.29 -6.49
C GLN A 654 -14.84 -19.08 -6.28
N PHE A 655 -15.19 -18.23 -5.32
CA PHE A 655 -16.57 -17.97 -4.90
C PHE A 655 -17.24 -16.96 -5.83
N GLN A 656 -18.44 -17.28 -6.32
CA GLN A 656 -19.23 -16.48 -7.25
C GLN A 656 -20.60 -16.14 -6.65
N SER A 657 -21.29 -15.14 -7.19
CA SER A 657 -22.62 -14.71 -6.73
C SER A 657 -23.70 -15.80 -6.53
N PRO A 658 -23.71 -16.93 -7.29
CA PRO A 658 -24.65 -18.04 -7.04
C PRO A 658 -24.34 -18.90 -5.82
N ASN A 659 -23.08 -18.91 -5.36
CA ASN A 659 -22.66 -19.70 -4.20
C ASN A 659 -23.20 -19.07 -2.91
N LYS A 660 -23.53 -19.91 -1.94
CA LYS A 660 -24.03 -19.51 -0.62
C LYS A 660 -22.93 -19.63 0.41
N TRP A 661 -22.70 -18.58 1.18
CA TRP A 661 -21.71 -18.60 2.26
C TRP A 661 -22.38 -18.30 3.59
N SER A 662 -22.36 -19.30 4.46
CA SER A 662 -22.78 -19.19 5.84
C SER A 662 -21.62 -19.49 6.78
N VAL A 663 -21.65 -18.91 7.98
CA VAL A 663 -20.61 -19.08 8.99
C VAL A 663 -21.28 -19.50 10.30
N ASP A 664 -20.88 -20.67 10.79
CA ASP A 664 -21.15 -21.06 12.16
C ASP A 664 -20.13 -20.34 13.06
N TYR A 665 -20.58 -19.56 14.04
CA TYR A 665 -19.72 -18.84 14.97
C TYR A 665 -19.88 -19.34 16.40
N GLU A 666 -18.80 -19.26 17.18
CA GLU A 666 -18.82 -19.53 18.61
C GLU A 666 -18.08 -18.42 19.36
N LEU A 667 -18.82 -17.64 20.16
CA LEU A 667 -18.30 -16.59 21.01
C LEU A 667 -18.16 -17.15 22.43
N ASN A 668 -16.94 -17.53 22.79
CA ASN A 668 -16.60 -18.20 24.05
C ASN A 668 -16.25 -17.12 25.09
N HIS A 669 -16.99 -17.04 26.19
CA HIS A 669 -16.76 -16.08 27.26
C HIS A 669 -15.53 -16.49 28.08
N LEU A 670 -14.59 -15.56 28.27
CA LEU A 670 -13.37 -15.80 29.04
C LEU A 670 -13.63 -15.66 30.53
N ASP A 671 -12.91 -16.44 31.35
CA ASP A 671 -12.96 -16.27 32.81
C ASP A 671 -12.31 -14.95 33.27
N SER A 672 -13.01 -14.21 34.13
CA SER A 672 -12.61 -12.88 34.60
C SER A 672 -11.24 -12.85 35.27
N SER A 673 -10.82 -13.92 35.97
CA SER A 673 -9.51 -14.01 36.64
C SER A 673 -8.33 -14.07 35.65
N LYS A 674 -8.59 -14.46 34.39
CA LYS A 674 -7.60 -14.55 33.31
C LYS A 674 -7.83 -13.51 32.21
N CYS A 675 -9.02 -12.91 32.14
CA CYS A 675 -9.36 -11.88 31.16
C CYS A 675 -8.37 -10.71 31.20
N TRP A 676 -8.13 -10.10 32.37
CA TRP A 676 -7.13 -9.04 32.55
C TRP A 676 -5.72 -9.46 32.10
N LYS A 677 -5.27 -10.68 32.40
CA LYS A 677 -3.92 -11.14 31.99
C LYS A 677 -3.79 -11.28 30.47
N LEU A 678 -4.84 -11.72 29.80
CA LEU A 678 -4.88 -11.81 28.33
C LEU A 678 -5.03 -10.42 27.68
N TYR A 679 -5.77 -9.52 28.32
CA TYR A 679 -5.94 -8.13 27.88
C TYR A 679 -4.63 -7.33 27.96
N ASN A 680 -3.97 -7.32 29.12
CA ASN A 680 -2.69 -6.63 29.31
C ASN A 680 -1.62 -7.18 28.34
N ALA A 681 -1.62 -8.49 28.09
CA ALA A 681 -0.74 -9.09 27.09
C ALA A 681 -1.11 -8.67 25.64
N CYS A 682 -2.40 -8.43 25.35
CA CYS A 682 -2.86 -7.89 24.07
C CYS A 682 -2.44 -6.43 23.87
N GLN A 683 -2.64 -5.59 24.90
CA GLN A 683 -2.15 -4.20 24.93
C GLN A 683 -0.62 -4.15 24.75
N GLU A 684 0.14 -4.98 25.46
CA GLU A 684 1.59 -5.04 25.34
C GLU A 684 2.05 -5.50 23.95
N ARG A 685 1.32 -6.40 23.28
CA ARG A 685 1.56 -6.74 21.87
C ARG A 685 1.26 -5.57 20.93
N ARG A 686 0.18 -4.83 21.16
CA ARG A 686 -0.15 -3.61 20.41
C ARG A 686 0.92 -2.54 20.58
N ARG A 687 1.32 -2.26 21.82
CA ARG A 687 2.39 -1.31 22.18
C ARG A 687 3.71 -1.67 21.52
N LYS A 688 4.22 -2.90 21.73
CA LYS A 688 5.44 -3.42 21.08
C LYS A 688 5.37 -3.40 19.54
N ALA A 689 4.18 -3.48 18.95
CA ALA A 689 4.03 -3.43 17.51
C ALA A 689 4.07 -2.01 16.94
N LEU A 690 3.54 -1.04 17.68
CA LEU A 690 3.41 0.38 17.28
C LEU A 690 4.58 1.27 17.72
N SER A 691 5.29 0.92 18.79
CA SER A 691 6.45 1.67 19.32
C SER A 691 7.70 1.66 18.42
N GLY A 692 7.59 1.20 17.17
CA GLY A 692 8.71 0.91 16.27
C GLY A 692 9.67 -0.18 16.78
N ARG A 693 10.74 -0.41 16.01
CA ARG A 693 12.07 -0.50 16.64
C ARG A 693 12.56 0.94 16.75
N GLY A 694 13.23 1.32 17.84
CA GLY A 694 13.60 2.72 18.06
C GLY A 694 14.56 3.23 16.99
N GLU A 695 14.13 4.21 16.18
CA GLU A 695 14.94 4.82 15.12
C GLU A 695 15.97 5.83 15.65
N ASP A 696 16.65 5.45 16.75
CA ASP A 696 17.89 6.09 17.16
C ASP A 696 18.96 5.85 16.08
N GLU A 697 19.92 6.79 15.91
CA GLU A 697 20.97 6.66 14.89
C GLU A 697 21.81 5.38 15.01
N THR A 698 21.85 4.80 16.21
CA THR A 698 22.46 3.51 16.55
C THR A 698 21.77 2.32 15.85
N ASP A 699 20.44 2.28 15.76
CA ASP A 699 19.72 1.13 15.18
C ASP A 699 19.68 1.20 13.65
N VAL A 700 19.78 2.40 13.06
CA VAL A 700 20.06 2.58 11.63
C VAL A 700 21.48 2.09 11.26
N ALA A 701 22.38 1.96 12.23
CA ALA A 701 23.66 1.29 12.03
C ALA A 701 23.58 -0.25 12.05
N ALA A 702 22.48 -0.84 12.53
CA ALA A 702 22.16 -2.26 12.35
C ALA A 702 21.36 -2.51 11.06
N ASN A 703 20.40 -1.64 10.73
CA ASN A 703 19.46 -1.86 9.63
C ASN A 703 20.09 -1.70 8.23
N THR A 704 20.44 -2.84 7.62
CA THR A 704 21.03 -2.92 6.27
C THR A 704 20.06 -2.47 5.16
N TYR A 705 18.75 -2.58 5.37
CA TYR A 705 17.74 -2.18 4.38
C TYR A 705 17.58 -0.65 4.33
N ILE A 706 17.42 0.03 5.47
CA ILE A 706 17.37 1.50 5.56
C ILE A 706 18.66 2.11 5.00
N ARG A 707 19.84 1.56 5.35
CA ARG A 707 21.12 1.96 4.76
C ARG A 707 21.12 1.93 3.23
N ARG A 708 20.58 0.87 2.63
CA ARG A 708 20.47 0.72 1.17
C ARG A 708 19.49 1.74 0.57
N LEU A 709 18.38 2.05 1.23
CA LEU A 709 17.45 3.10 0.80
C LEU A 709 18.09 4.50 0.86
N ARG A 710 18.77 4.85 1.96
CA ARG A 710 19.56 6.09 2.09
C ARG A 710 20.69 6.17 1.05
N GLU A 711 21.27 5.04 0.63
CA GLU A 711 22.21 4.96 -0.50
C GLU A 711 21.56 5.24 -1.86
N TYR A 712 20.39 4.66 -2.15
CA TYR A 712 19.63 4.97 -3.37
C TYR A 712 19.23 6.45 -3.40
N ALA A 713 18.80 7.02 -2.28
CA ALA A 713 18.50 8.45 -2.18
C ALA A 713 19.72 9.34 -2.48
N LYS A 714 20.90 9.01 -1.94
CA LYS A 714 22.16 9.71 -2.25
C LYS A 714 22.57 9.58 -3.73
N LYS A 715 22.18 8.51 -4.42
CA LYS A 715 22.40 8.33 -5.87
C LYS A 715 21.37 9.14 -6.68
N GLY A 716 20.10 9.09 -6.32
CA GLY A 716 19.03 9.83 -6.98
C GLY A 716 19.17 11.35 -6.85
N ARG A 717 19.60 11.90 -5.70
CA ARG A 717 20.00 13.33 -5.58
C ARG A 717 21.05 13.78 -6.61
N LYS A 718 21.96 12.89 -7.04
CA LYS A 718 22.95 13.20 -8.09
C LYS A 718 22.30 13.16 -9.48
N TYR A 719 21.57 12.08 -9.76
CA TYR A 719 20.82 11.91 -11.01
C TYR A 719 19.84 13.08 -11.25
N ARG A 720 19.07 13.50 -10.24
CA ARG A 720 18.13 14.63 -10.34
C ARG A 720 18.83 15.96 -10.61
N LYS A 721 20.05 16.18 -10.09
CA LYS A 721 20.88 17.35 -10.43
C LYS A 721 21.41 17.32 -11.87
N GLU A 722 21.61 16.14 -12.45
CA GLU A 722 21.95 15.97 -13.87
C GLU A 722 20.71 16.19 -14.75
N GLN A 723 19.55 15.63 -14.36
CA GLN A 723 18.29 15.82 -15.08
C GLN A 723 17.80 17.29 -15.05
N ASN A 724 17.96 18.03 -13.95
CA ASN A 724 17.62 19.46 -13.89
C ASN A 724 18.39 20.27 -14.95
N LYS A 725 19.71 20.07 -15.06
CA LYS A 725 20.53 20.75 -16.09
C LYS A 725 20.12 20.44 -17.52
N LEU A 726 19.60 19.23 -17.75
CA LEU A 726 19.04 18.85 -19.06
C LEU A 726 17.62 19.40 -19.27
N ASP A 727 16.86 19.65 -18.20
CA ASP A 727 15.53 20.28 -18.24
C ASP A 727 15.62 21.81 -18.40
N GLU A 728 16.71 22.43 -17.95
CA GLU A 728 17.09 23.83 -18.22
C GLU A 728 17.51 24.05 -19.69
N GLN A 729 17.96 23.00 -20.38
CA GLN A 729 18.50 23.07 -21.75
C GLN A 729 17.52 22.62 -22.85
N GLU A 730 16.58 21.74 -22.52
CA GLU A 730 15.59 21.21 -23.47
C GLU A 730 14.21 21.84 -23.26
N LYS A 731 13.52 22.13 -24.36
CA LYS A 731 12.14 22.62 -24.31
C LYS A 731 11.24 21.55 -23.70
N LEU A 732 10.48 21.90 -22.66
CA LEU A 732 9.44 21.05 -22.10
C LEU A 732 8.40 20.69 -23.18
N VAL A 733 8.13 19.39 -23.33
CA VAL A 733 7.11 18.84 -24.23
C VAL A 733 6.10 18.07 -23.38
N VAL A 734 4.82 18.38 -23.58
CA VAL A 734 3.69 17.65 -23.01
C VAL A 734 2.99 16.90 -24.14
N LEU A 735 2.62 15.65 -23.88
CA LEU A 735 1.76 14.84 -24.73
C LEU A 735 0.36 15.44 -24.71
N ARG A 736 0.02 16.18 -25.77
CA ARG A 736 -1.33 16.68 -26.01
C ARG A 736 -2.13 15.63 -26.77
N ASP A 737 -3.44 15.71 -26.61
CA ASP A 737 -4.46 14.86 -27.24
C ASP A 737 -4.69 15.19 -28.71
#